data_AF-K0SX19-F1
#
_entry.id   AF-K0SX19-F1
#
_cell.length_a   1.000
_cell.length_b   1.000
_cell.length_c   1.000
_cell.angle_alpha   90.00
_cell.angle_beta   90.00
_cell.angle_gamma   90.00
#
_symmetry.space_group_name_H-M   'P 1'
#
loop_
_entity.id
_entity.type
_entity.pdbx_description
1 polymer ?
#
loop_
_entity_poly.entity_id
_entity_poly.type
_entity_poly.pdbx_seq_one_letter_code
_entity_poly.pdbx_strand_id
1 'polypeptide(L)'
;MRDTIAIKSKVIQHATRPDADADGAGSGRSGIGRKNLSPSTAFDTNAHNSILPPTCPTRKDHNLSQFTISQARRPPHKRTMLLVYFPIAGRAELARLIVAVGGIEGFSEASALPDGITKAECGSAGSVPILIDGDDLKMNESSAIEMYLASIAPKFSSLTPKQRAKDCQFCMLKETCLSALAKPLFGGKDKEGIQAAANKYFPILEGLMPKSGFINGLDYPTVADLAIVNICEAYMPFGAAFKHGEVDLATKYPALVAHADRTKAVGDVAKALSESCSLKAALPGMISAFPPRRAGGAVHTPTRWQHSEKTAMDTANVLLELEVPAAQGLMETTKPFPLVVVGWQPTIMGLASSGNRWAALLTVAATAIFGDRHRHIMSASAQDLACSNRCLRGKKCIADTSMQAVSDSDCSICLKSSSKWTWPCNVEGLCWCWDESTPKYKPALASGLEVATRRPCDIFTEDMFDAIAPNAVHPYTYDGLCDVIDMLNERYSEKLFMMGTLDQQKAEWAAFLGHTTHESAQYTAARENLVCARTVERAGGTYCKPCSNENFDWENRYCEASLVANGQFYEEYCDKIITPPHGCVCGPTTEVDKEALKGLMNPNFSFFGRGAIQLSWNANYLKASQVLADSGDTLCTQPELVATDPKYAWGTALWFWLFNKPPGQETTCHIQSLQGSFGGSLNIINGGLECPATPGAYHEKAIVTRLRYYCIAGHVMGVNRLLDMDGCVGLEKLSCSAFR
;
A
#
# COMPACT_ATOMS: atom_id res chain seq x y z
N MET A 1 35.68 -5.16 -68.38
CA MET A 1 35.93 -6.62 -68.47
C MET A 1 34.89 -7.30 -67.60
N ARG A 2 33.89 -7.94 -68.25
CA ARG A 2 32.85 -8.86 -67.73
C ARG A 2 32.02 -8.30 -66.55
N ASP A 3 30.90 -7.59 -66.74
CA ASP A 3 29.61 -7.95 -67.37
C ASP A 3 29.09 -9.34 -66.93
N THR A 4 27.95 -9.46 -66.24
CA THR A 4 26.55 -9.35 -66.75
C THR A 4 25.53 -10.15 -65.90
N ILE A 5 24.25 -9.70 -65.93
CA ILE A 5 22.96 -10.46 -65.81
C ILE A 5 22.50 -10.82 -64.37
N ALA A 6 21.43 -10.28 -63.76
CA ALA A 6 20.03 -9.97 -64.13
C ALA A 6 19.04 -11.16 -64.10
N ILE A 7 17.74 -10.84 -63.89
CA ILE A 7 16.49 -11.58 -64.24
C ILE A 7 15.89 -12.46 -63.10
N LYS A 8 14.59 -12.44 -62.74
CA LYS A 8 13.36 -11.74 -63.20
C LYS A 8 12.20 -11.92 -62.19
N SER A 9 11.40 -10.86 -62.05
CA SER A 9 9.92 -10.78 -62.02
C SER A 9 9.04 -12.03 -61.79
N LYS A 10 7.97 -11.84 -60.99
CA LYS A 10 6.60 -12.04 -61.50
C LYS A 10 5.56 -11.16 -60.78
N VAL A 11 5.11 -10.15 -61.51
CA VAL A 11 3.82 -9.46 -61.35
C VAL A 11 2.74 -10.38 -61.91
N ILE A 12 1.60 -10.47 -61.25
CA ILE A 12 0.33 -10.84 -61.87
C ILE A 12 -0.64 -9.68 -61.63
N GLN A 13 -1.08 -9.09 -62.74
CA GLN A 13 -2.18 -8.13 -62.86
C GLN A 13 -3.46 -8.85 -63.32
N HIS A 14 -4.58 -8.14 -63.12
CA HIS A 14 -5.92 -8.29 -63.69
C HIS A 14 -6.89 -9.22 -62.90
N ALA A 15 -8.18 -8.91 -62.74
CA ALA A 15 -9.04 -8.02 -63.53
C ALA A 15 -10.28 -7.51 -62.75
N THR A 16 -10.60 -6.23 -62.96
CA THR A 16 -11.90 -5.60 -63.28
C THR A 16 -13.26 -6.23 -62.88
N ARG A 17 -14.04 -5.42 -62.13
CA ARG A 17 -15.49 -5.02 -62.18
C ARG A 17 -16.39 -5.51 -63.35
N PRO A 18 -17.75 -5.59 -63.21
CA PRO A 18 -18.72 -4.46 -63.06
C PRO A 18 -19.86 -4.69 -62.01
N ASP A 19 -20.39 -3.68 -61.30
CA ASP A 19 -21.32 -2.56 -61.63
C ASP A 19 -22.79 -2.96 -61.90
N ALA A 20 -23.72 -2.34 -61.13
CA ALA A 20 -25.08 -1.84 -61.47
C ALA A 20 -25.94 -1.77 -60.18
N ASP A 21 -26.14 -0.61 -59.53
CA ASP A 21 -27.08 0.51 -59.82
C ASP A 21 -28.58 0.17 -59.66
N ALA A 22 -29.25 0.88 -58.73
CA ALA A 22 -30.47 1.69 -58.99
C ALA A 22 -31.23 2.09 -57.69
N ASP A 23 -31.24 3.40 -57.43
CA ASP A 23 -32.34 4.32 -57.04
C ASP A 23 -33.57 3.87 -56.22
N GLY A 24 -34.02 4.78 -55.31
CA GLY A 24 -35.43 4.87 -54.90
C GLY A 24 -35.72 5.71 -53.65
N ALA A 25 -36.31 6.90 -53.84
CA ALA A 25 -36.71 7.87 -52.81
C ALA A 25 -38.14 7.67 -52.24
N GLY A 26 -38.46 8.36 -51.13
CA GLY A 26 -39.84 8.68 -50.67
C GLY A 26 -40.06 8.47 -49.16
N SER A 27 -40.14 9.49 -48.28
CA SER A 27 -41.17 10.53 -48.05
C SER A 27 -42.34 10.12 -47.10
N GLY A 28 -42.66 10.99 -46.12
CA GLY A 28 -43.94 11.02 -45.37
C GLY A 28 -43.78 10.81 -43.85
N ARG A 29 -43.73 11.80 -42.94
CA ARG A 29 -44.57 12.98 -42.60
C ARG A 29 -45.72 12.67 -41.61
N SER A 30 -45.90 13.63 -40.68
CA SER A 30 -46.98 13.84 -39.69
C SER A 30 -46.73 13.25 -38.29
N GLY A 31 -46.97 13.95 -37.17
CA GLY A 31 -47.49 15.29 -36.96
C GLY A 31 -48.17 15.40 -35.58
N ILE A 32 -47.69 16.35 -34.77
CA ILE A 32 -48.44 17.29 -33.93
C ILE A 32 -49.35 16.74 -32.80
N GLY A 33 -49.15 17.27 -31.58
CA GLY A 33 -50.25 17.32 -30.59
C GLY A 33 -49.85 17.69 -29.16
N ARG A 34 -49.48 18.96 -28.89
CA ARG A 34 -49.38 19.53 -27.53
C ARG A 34 -50.74 19.58 -26.85
N LYS A 35 -50.78 19.41 -25.52
CA LYS A 35 -51.65 20.19 -24.62
C LYS A 35 -50.95 20.48 -23.28
N ASN A 36 -50.84 21.78 -23.01
CA ASN A 36 -50.54 22.37 -21.70
C ASN A 36 -51.69 22.12 -20.71
N LEU A 37 -51.40 22.14 -19.41
CA LEU A 37 -52.19 22.85 -18.40
C LEU A 37 -51.37 22.97 -17.10
N SER A 38 -51.42 24.17 -16.52
CA SER A 38 -50.76 24.63 -15.29
C SER A 38 -51.77 24.61 -14.11
N PRO A 39 -51.48 25.19 -12.92
CA PRO A 39 -51.39 24.45 -11.66
C PRO A 39 -52.55 24.75 -10.69
N SER A 40 -52.70 23.94 -9.63
CA SER A 40 -53.56 24.31 -8.50
C SER A 40 -52.97 23.85 -7.16
N THR A 41 -52.94 24.83 -6.26
CA THR A 41 -52.69 24.82 -4.82
C THR A 41 -53.67 23.95 -4.03
N ALA A 42 -53.22 23.31 -2.94
CA ALA A 42 -54.03 23.10 -1.74
C ALA A 42 -53.13 22.81 -0.52
N PHE A 43 -53.49 23.46 0.59
CA PHE A 43 -53.00 23.33 1.96
C PHE A 43 -53.24 21.92 2.54
N ASP A 44 -52.38 21.46 3.45
CA ASP A 44 -52.83 21.19 4.83
C ASP A 44 -51.70 21.05 5.86
N THR A 45 -52.13 21.20 7.10
CA THR A 45 -51.48 21.50 8.37
C THR A 45 -50.82 20.31 9.08
N ASN A 46 -49.69 20.53 9.76
CA ASN A 46 -49.50 20.34 11.22
C ASN A 46 -48.03 20.21 11.62
N ALA A 47 -47.64 21.05 12.56
CA ALA A 47 -46.33 21.08 13.19
C ALA A 47 -46.28 20.15 14.41
N HIS A 48 -45.20 19.38 14.53
CA HIS A 48 -44.72 18.89 15.82
C HIS A 48 -43.21 19.17 15.93
N ASN A 49 -42.87 19.87 17.00
CA ASN A 49 -41.52 20.22 17.41
C ASN A 49 -40.67 18.97 17.70
N SER A 50 -39.51 18.87 17.04
CA SER A 50 -38.34 18.21 17.60
C SER A 50 -37.11 19.05 17.27
N ILE A 51 -36.50 19.59 18.32
CA ILE A 51 -35.29 20.42 18.30
C ILE A 51 -34.14 19.57 17.76
N LEU A 52 -33.62 19.89 16.58
CA LEU A 52 -32.36 19.39 16.03
C LEU A 52 -31.28 20.49 16.17
N PRO A 53 -30.00 20.13 16.43
CA PRO A 53 -28.90 21.09 16.40
C PRO A 53 -28.68 21.63 14.97
N PRO A 54 -28.06 22.82 14.81
CA PRO A 54 -28.01 23.51 13.52
C PRO A 54 -27.22 22.68 12.50
N THR A 55 -27.84 22.40 11.36
CA THR A 55 -27.21 21.76 10.21
C THR A 55 -26.37 22.77 9.43
N CYS A 56 -25.16 22.38 9.07
CA CYS A 56 -24.25 23.16 8.22
C CYS A 56 -24.89 23.33 6.83
N PRO A 57 -24.90 24.53 6.23
CA PRO A 57 -25.57 24.73 4.94
C PRO A 57 -24.83 23.98 3.83
N THR A 58 -25.55 23.16 3.07
CA THR A 58 -25.05 22.57 1.83
C THR A 58 -24.91 23.66 0.77
N ARG A 59 -23.74 23.71 0.13
CA ARG A 59 -23.40 24.67 -0.92
C ARG A 59 -24.39 24.49 -2.09
N LYS A 60 -25.22 25.49 -2.35
CA LYS A 60 -26.13 25.51 -3.51
C LYS A 60 -25.31 25.75 -4.78
N ASP A 61 -25.42 24.84 -5.73
CA ASP A 61 -24.92 25.02 -7.10
C ASP A 61 -25.73 26.11 -7.81
N HIS A 62 -25.04 27.15 -8.29
CA HIS A 62 -25.60 28.14 -9.19
C HIS A 62 -25.40 27.67 -10.64
N ASN A 63 -26.50 27.61 -11.38
CA ASN A 63 -26.58 27.07 -12.73
C ASN A 63 -26.09 28.09 -13.78
N LEU A 64 -25.50 27.54 -14.84
CA LEU A 64 -24.84 28.20 -15.98
C LEU A 64 -25.81 28.89 -16.95
N SER A 65 -25.32 29.90 -17.66
CA SER A 65 -25.72 30.14 -19.06
C SER A 65 -24.62 30.82 -19.88
N GLN A 66 -24.01 30.08 -20.81
CA GLN A 66 -23.84 30.49 -22.21
C GLN A 66 -23.20 29.34 -23.03
N PHE A 67 -23.86 29.00 -24.13
CA PHE A 67 -23.53 27.92 -25.05
C PHE A 67 -22.41 28.31 -26.02
N THR A 68 -21.43 27.44 -26.23
CA THR A 68 -20.82 27.24 -27.56
C THR A 68 -20.41 25.77 -27.74
N ILE A 69 -20.66 25.23 -28.93
CA ILE A 69 -20.57 23.80 -29.27
C ILE A 69 -19.13 23.42 -29.61
N SER A 70 -18.52 22.46 -28.90
CA SER A 70 -17.39 21.66 -29.40
C SER A 70 -17.26 20.31 -28.66
N GLN A 71 -17.19 19.23 -29.44
CA GLN A 71 -16.84 17.83 -29.17
C GLN A 71 -16.78 17.33 -27.70
N ALA A 72 -17.66 16.38 -27.37
CA ALA A 72 -17.79 15.80 -26.04
C ALA A 72 -16.66 14.82 -25.68
N ARG A 73 -15.65 15.31 -24.94
CA ARG A 73 -14.88 14.49 -24.00
C ARG A 73 -15.84 13.96 -22.92
N ARG A 74 -15.68 12.70 -22.47
CA ARG A 74 -16.34 12.26 -21.22
C ARG A 74 -15.80 13.13 -20.08
N PRO A 75 -16.66 13.67 -19.20
CA PRO A 75 -16.18 14.46 -18.06
C PRO A 75 -15.37 13.56 -17.11
N PRO A 76 -14.35 14.11 -16.43
CA PRO A 76 -13.59 13.35 -15.43
C PRO A 76 -14.57 12.86 -14.36
N HIS A 77 -14.49 11.57 -14.00
CA HIS A 77 -15.21 11.07 -12.82
C HIS A 77 -14.80 11.96 -11.64
N LYS A 78 -15.76 12.70 -11.09
CA LYS A 78 -15.56 13.55 -9.93
C LYS A 78 -15.24 12.63 -8.76
N ARG A 79 -13.96 12.54 -8.36
CA ARG A 79 -13.51 11.71 -7.23
C ARG A 79 -14.34 12.08 -6.00
N THR A 80 -15.06 11.12 -5.42
CA THR A 80 -15.90 11.34 -4.25
C THR A 80 -15.21 10.73 -3.03
N MET A 81 -14.68 11.59 -2.17
CA MET A 81 -14.16 11.21 -0.85
C MET A 81 -15.23 11.50 0.21
N LEU A 82 -15.41 10.56 1.13
CA LEU A 82 -16.32 10.69 2.26
C LEU A 82 -15.56 10.44 3.57
N LEU A 83 -15.49 11.45 4.41
CA LEU A 83 -15.05 11.32 5.79
C LEU A 83 -16.26 11.12 6.70
N VAL A 84 -16.30 9.98 7.39
CA VAL A 84 -17.32 9.66 8.37
C VAL A 84 -16.82 10.03 9.77
N TYR A 85 -17.32 11.15 10.29
CA TYR A 85 -17.02 11.62 11.64
C TYR A 85 -18.08 12.58 12.18
N PHE A 86 -18.05 12.80 13.48
CA PHE A 86 -18.92 13.79 14.14
C PHE A 86 -18.53 15.22 13.73
N PRO A 87 -19.49 16.18 13.76
CA PRO A 87 -19.22 17.60 13.49
C PRO A 87 -18.54 18.30 14.68
N ILE A 88 -17.52 17.67 15.24
CA ILE A 88 -16.60 18.21 16.25
C ILE A 88 -15.18 18.05 15.74
N ALA A 89 -14.23 18.80 16.31
CA ALA A 89 -12.84 18.68 15.93
C ALA A 89 -12.32 17.24 16.11
N GLY A 90 -12.14 16.81 17.36
CA GLY A 90 -11.79 15.44 17.71
C GLY A 90 -10.58 14.91 16.93
N ARG A 91 -10.61 13.62 16.60
CA ARG A 91 -9.54 12.94 15.85
C ARG A 91 -9.53 13.26 14.36
N ALA A 92 -10.57 13.89 13.80
CA ALA A 92 -10.66 14.12 12.35
C ALA A 92 -10.28 15.54 11.92
N GLU A 93 -10.10 16.48 12.86
CA GLU A 93 -9.90 17.88 12.51
C GLU A 93 -8.62 18.15 11.73
N LEU A 94 -7.53 17.43 12.02
CA LEU A 94 -6.31 17.59 11.24
C LEU A 94 -6.51 17.11 9.80
N ALA A 95 -7.26 16.03 9.57
CA ALA A 95 -7.64 15.59 8.22
C ALA A 95 -8.43 16.68 7.47
N ARG A 96 -9.38 17.36 8.12
CA ARG A 96 -10.11 18.51 7.54
C ARG A 96 -9.18 19.66 7.18
N LEU A 97 -8.24 20.01 8.06
CA LEU A 97 -7.26 21.04 7.80
C LEU A 97 -6.35 20.68 6.62
N ILE A 98 -5.91 19.41 6.51
CA ILE A 98 -5.12 18.91 5.38
C ILE A 98 -5.90 19.02 4.07
N VAL A 99 -7.19 18.66 4.05
CA VAL A 99 -8.04 18.79 2.86
C VAL A 99 -8.16 20.26 2.43
N ALA A 100 -8.53 21.13 3.38
CA ALA A 100 -8.77 22.54 3.09
C ALA A 100 -7.50 23.29 2.67
N VAL A 101 -6.39 23.11 3.41
CA VAL A 101 -5.13 23.80 3.13
C VAL A 101 -4.37 23.13 1.99
N GLY A 102 -4.48 21.81 1.86
CA GLY A 102 -3.81 21.01 0.85
C GLY A 102 -4.44 21.12 -0.55
N GLY A 103 -5.67 21.65 -0.64
CA GLY A 103 -6.39 21.87 -1.89
C GLY A 103 -7.01 20.60 -2.45
N ILE A 104 -7.51 19.70 -1.60
CA ILE A 104 -8.16 18.47 -2.03
C ILE A 104 -9.61 18.77 -2.43
N GLU A 105 -9.98 18.46 -3.66
CA GLU A 105 -11.34 18.58 -4.17
C GLU A 105 -12.14 17.27 -4.00
N GLY A 106 -13.47 17.36 -4.09
CA GLY A 106 -14.33 16.16 -4.06
C GLY A 106 -14.53 15.53 -2.69
N PHE A 107 -14.18 16.26 -1.62
CA PHE A 107 -14.32 15.82 -0.24
C PHE A 107 -15.70 16.15 0.34
N SER A 108 -16.30 15.18 1.01
CA SER A 108 -17.60 15.28 1.67
C SER A 108 -17.54 14.65 3.07
N GLU A 109 -18.50 15.01 3.93
CA GLU A 109 -18.57 14.52 5.31
C GLU A 109 -19.94 13.94 5.64
N ALA A 110 -19.97 12.90 6.46
CA ALA A 110 -21.19 12.35 7.03
C ALA A 110 -20.98 11.91 8.49
N SER A 111 -22.06 11.87 9.26
CA SER A 111 -22.04 11.36 10.65
C SER A 111 -22.26 9.84 10.74
N ALA A 112 -22.64 9.19 9.64
CA ALA A 112 -22.90 7.76 9.54
C ALA A 112 -22.27 7.19 8.27
N LEU A 113 -21.99 5.87 8.30
CA LEU A 113 -21.52 5.15 7.12
C LEU A 113 -22.64 5.06 6.07
N PRO A 114 -22.28 5.03 4.77
CA PRO A 114 -23.24 4.70 3.72
C PRO A 114 -23.88 3.32 3.94
N ASP A 115 -25.10 3.16 3.43
CA ASP A 115 -25.81 1.88 3.47
C ASP A 115 -24.97 0.77 2.82
N GLY A 116 -24.92 -0.39 3.48
CA GLY A 116 -24.15 -1.54 3.00
C GLY A 116 -22.65 -1.47 3.30
N ILE A 117 -22.13 -0.40 3.90
CA ILE A 117 -20.74 -0.31 4.36
C ILE A 117 -20.71 -0.42 5.89
N THR A 118 -19.92 -1.37 6.39
CA THR A 118 -19.71 -1.62 7.81
C THR A 118 -18.38 -1.05 8.30
N LYS A 119 -18.30 -0.77 9.61
CA LYS A 119 -17.04 -0.32 10.23
C LYS A 119 -15.93 -1.37 10.09
N ALA A 120 -16.29 -2.66 10.15
CA ALA A 120 -15.34 -3.77 10.04
C ALA A 120 -14.67 -3.80 8.66
N GLU A 121 -15.44 -3.57 7.58
CA GLU A 121 -14.90 -3.44 6.21
C GLU A 121 -13.96 -2.24 6.06
N CYS A 122 -14.10 -1.22 6.93
CA CYS A 122 -13.21 -0.07 6.98
C CYS A 122 -12.01 -0.29 7.92
N GLY A 123 -11.79 -1.50 8.45
CA GLY A 123 -10.72 -1.81 9.41
C GLY A 123 -11.02 -1.38 10.86
N SER A 124 -12.22 -0.89 11.16
CA SER A 124 -12.59 -0.33 12.47
C SER A 124 -13.36 -1.31 13.35
N ALA A 125 -12.89 -1.50 14.58
CA ALA A 125 -13.59 -2.20 15.65
C ALA A 125 -14.70 -1.37 16.34
N GLY A 126 -15.06 -0.21 15.77
CA GLY A 126 -16.08 0.69 16.32
C GLY A 126 -15.66 2.16 16.36
N SER A 127 -14.36 2.44 16.21
CA SER A 127 -13.77 3.78 16.20
C SER A 127 -14.08 4.53 14.90
N VAL A 128 -14.17 5.85 15.00
CA VAL A 128 -14.15 6.80 13.89
C VAL A 128 -13.02 7.83 14.19
N PRO A 129 -12.43 8.53 13.22
CA PRO A 129 -12.86 8.72 11.82
C PRO A 129 -12.67 7.49 10.93
N ILE A 130 -13.48 7.45 9.88
CA ILE A 130 -13.34 6.54 8.73
C ILE A 130 -13.29 7.39 7.47
N LEU A 131 -12.38 7.07 6.55
CA LEU A 131 -12.33 7.65 5.21
C LEU A 131 -12.73 6.59 4.19
N ILE A 132 -13.60 6.98 3.26
CA ILE A 132 -13.94 6.22 2.06
C ILE A 132 -13.53 7.08 0.86
N ASP A 133 -12.61 6.60 0.04
CA ASP A 133 -12.27 7.23 -1.25
C ASP A 133 -12.61 6.27 -2.38
N GLY A 134 -13.69 6.59 -3.10
CA GLY A 134 -14.25 5.70 -4.12
C GLY A 134 -14.62 4.32 -3.57
N ASP A 135 -14.56 3.31 -4.43
CA ASP A 135 -14.86 1.91 -4.06
C ASP A 135 -13.64 1.18 -3.48
N ASP A 136 -12.45 1.68 -3.79
CA ASP A 136 -11.16 0.97 -3.64
C ASP A 136 -10.49 1.19 -2.27
N LEU A 137 -10.80 2.28 -1.57
CA LEU A 137 -10.16 2.60 -0.30
C LEU A 137 -11.19 2.89 0.80
N LYS A 138 -11.23 2.01 1.80
CA LYS A 138 -11.99 2.17 3.04
C LYS A 138 -11.02 2.00 4.19
N MET A 139 -10.87 3.02 5.03
CA MET A 139 -9.86 2.98 6.09
C MET A 139 -10.30 3.71 7.36
N ASN A 140 -9.83 3.22 8.49
CA ASN A 140 -9.90 3.87 9.80
C ASN A 140 -8.50 4.32 10.25
N GLU A 141 -8.42 4.84 11.48
CA GLU A 141 -7.23 5.46 12.09
C GLU A 141 -6.93 6.86 11.54
N SER A 142 -7.10 7.87 12.39
CA SER A 142 -6.91 9.30 12.03
C SER A 142 -5.53 9.57 11.47
N SER A 143 -4.49 9.01 12.09
CA SER A 143 -3.11 9.08 11.62
C SER A 143 -2.92 8.58 10.19
N ALA A 144 -3.54 7.45 9.84
CA ALA A 144 -3.42 6.87 8.50
C ALA A 144 -4.18 7.71 7.48
N ILE A 145 -5.38 8.17 7.85
CA ILE A 145 -6.20 9.10 7.05
C ILE A 145 -5.43 10.40 6.77
N GLU A 146 -4.80 10.99 7.78
CA GLU A 146 -4.00 12.21 7.65
C GLU A 146 -2.82 12.03 6.68
N MET A 147 -2.08 10.93 6.80
CA MET A 147 -0.96 10.63 5.91
C MET A 147 -1.39 10.36 4.47
N TYR A 148 -2.52 9.67 4.31
CA TYR A 148 -3.10 9.46 2.99
C TYR A 148 -3.52 10.78 2.35
N LEU A 149 -4.30 11.62 3.05
CA LEU A 149 -4.72 12.91 2.54
C LEU A 149 -3.52 13.82 2.23
N ALA A 150 -2.49 13.79 3.08
CA ALA A 150 -1.25 14.53 2.84
C ALA A 150 -0.50 14.06 1.59
N SER A 151 -0.56 12.76 1.25
CA SER A 151 0.14 12.21 0.08
C SER A 151 -0.51 12.62 -1.24
N ILE A 152 -1.83 12.79 -1.24
CA ILE A 152 -2.60 13.18 -2.42
C ILE A 152 -2.85 14.69 -2.54
N ALA A 153 -2.59 15.45 -1.48
CA ALA A 153 -2.78 16.90 -1.47
C ALA A 153 -1.85 17.59 -2.47
N PRO A 154 -2.38 18.32 -3.47
CA PRO A 154 -1.55 19.01 -4.47
C PRO A 154 -0.47 19.91 -3.87
N LYS A 155 -0.81 20.64 -2.80
CA LYS A 155 0.12 21.56 -2.11
C LYS A 155 1.32 20.87 -1.48
N PHE A 156 1.20 19.59 -1.15
CA PHE A 156 2.25 18.81 -0.47
C PHE A 156 2.92 17.78 -1.40
N SER A 157 2.61 17.81 -2.70
CA SER A 157 3.11 16.85 -3.70
C SER A 157 4.64 16.86 -3.82
N SER A 158 5.28 18.03 -3.69
CA SER A 158 6.73 18.19 -3.85
C SER A 158 7.55 17.88 -2.58
N LEU A 159 6.93 17.44 -1.49
CA LEU A 159 7.66 17.16 -0.24
C LEU A 159 8.58 15.95 -0.41
N THR A 160 9.84 16.11 0.04
CA THR A 160 10.83 15.03 0.07
C THR A 160 10.44 13.95 1.08
N PRO A 161 10.97 12.72 0.97
CA PRO A 161 10.72 11.67 1.96
C PRO A 161 11.07 12.07 3.40
N LYS A 162 12.15 12.84 3.60
CA LYS A 162 12.54 13.36 4.92
C LYS A 162 11.50 14.34 5.48
N GLN A 163 10.96 15.22 4.64
CA GLN A 163 9.90 16.16 5.04
C GLN A 163 8.58 15.44 5.32
N ARG A 164 8.22 14.43 4.50
CA ARG A 164 7.05 13.57 4.76
C ARG A 164 7.19 12.77 6.05
N ALA A 165 8.39 12.28 6.36
CA ALA A 165 8.66 11.63 7.64
C ALA A 165 8.52 12.61 8.82
N LYS A 166 8.90 13.88 8.63
CA LYS A 166 8.71 14.94 9.64
C LYS A 166 7.23 15.28 9.83
N ASP A 167 6.45 15.37 8.75
CA ASP A 167 5.00 15.51 8.80
C ASP A 167 4.34 14.34 9.56
N CYS A 168 4.74 13.12 9.24
CA CYS A 168 4.29 11.92 9.94
C CYS A 168 4.65 11.95 11.43
N GLN A 169 5.88 12.37 11.78
CA GLN A 169 6.30 12.53 13.18
C GLN A 169 5.35 13.45 13.95
N PHE A 170 5.00 14.60 13.40
CA PHE A 170 4.12 15.56 14.07
C PHE A 170 2.66 15.10 14.13
N CYS A 171 2.15 14.40 13.11
CA CYS A 171 0.85 13.73 13.17
C CYS A 171 0.79 12.70 14.32
N MET A 172 1.81 11.85 14.45
CA MET A 172 1.85 10.84 15.53
C MET A 172 2.04 11.48 16.91
N LEU A 173 2.83 12.54 17.01
CA LEU A 173 2.99 13.29 18.26
C LEU A 173 1.68 13.97 18.67
N LYS A 174 0.91 14.51 17.72
CA LYS A 174 -0.43 15.04 17.97
C LYS A 174 -1.38 13.97 18.50
N GLU A 175 -1.39 12.76 17.93
CA GLU A 175 -2.19 11.65 18.47
C GLU A 175 -1.73 11.17 19.85
N THR A 176 -0.42 11.18 20.10
CA THR A 176 0.15 10.87 21.41
C THR A 176 -0.33 11.88 22.46
N CYS A 177 -0.28 13.17 22.13
CA CYS A 177 -0.79 14.24 23.00
C CYS A 177 -2.30 14.10 23.21
N LEU A 178 -3.05 13.86 22.14
CA LEU A 178 -4.49 13.66 22.16
C LEU A 178 -4.86 12.54 23.13
N SER A 179 -4.24 11.36 22.95
CA SER A 179 -4.51 10.18 23.78
C SER A 179 -4.14 10.40 25.25
N ALA A 180 -3.02 11.07 25.51
CA ALA A 180 -2.57 11.38 26.86
C ALA A 180 -3.49 12.36 27.60
N LEU A 181 -4.05 13.35 26.90
CA LEU A 181 -4.97 14.34 27.47
C LEU A 181 -6.41 13.80 27.56
N ALA A 182 -6.83 13.00 26.59
CA ALA A 182 -8.18 12.42 26.54
C ALA A 182 -8.45 11.50 27.74
N LYS A 183 -7.46 10.71 28.17
CA LYS A 183 -7.62 9.78 29.30
C LYS A 183 -8.07 10.47 30.61
N PRO A 184 -7.36 11.47 31.15
CA PRO A 184 -7.80 12.19 32.35
C PRO A 184 -9.00 13.12 32.08
N LEU A 185 -9.13 13.69 30.87
CA LEU A 185 -10.29 14.51 30.51
C LEU A 185 -11.61 13.73 30.58
N PHE A 186 -11.66 12.54 30.00
CA PHE A 186 -12.87 11.71 29.99
C PHE A 186 -12.98 10.80 31.22
N GLY A 187 -11.87 10.53 31.91
CA GLY A 187 -11.82 9.77 33.17
C GLY A 187 -12.21 10.57 34.42
N GLY A 188 -13.08 11.57 34.29
CA GLY A 188 -13.53 12.41 35.42
C GLY A 188 -13.03 13.85 35.41
N LYS A 189 -12.46 14.35 34.30
CA LYS A 189 -11.89 15.70 34.17
C LYS A 189 -10.79 15.95 35.21
N ASP A 190 -9.94 14.96 35.39
CA ASP A 190 -8.80 14.97 36.31
C ASP A 190 -7.82 16.10 35.93
N LYS A 191 -7.83 17.17 36.73
CA LYS A 191 -7.05 18.38 36.50
C LYS A 191 -5.55 18.09 36.57
N GLU A 192 -5.11 17.39 37.61
CA GLU A 192 -3.71 17.04 37.84
C GLU A 192 -3.19 16.11 36.73
N GLY A 193 -3.99 15.13 36.31
CA GLY A 193 -3.65 14.23 35.21
C GLY A 193 -3.51 14.96 33.87
N ILE A 194 -4.39 15.91 33.58
CA ILE A 194 -4.29 16.77 32.38
C ILE A 194 -3.01 17.62 32.44
N GLN A 195 -2.73 18.26 33.57
CA GLN A 195 -1.53 19.08 33.74
C GLN A 195 -0.26 18.25 33.59
N ALA A 196 -0.23 17.05 34.17
CA ALA A 196 0.89 16.12 34.04
C ALA A 196 1.11 15.69 32.59
N ALA A 197 0.04 15.40 31.84
CA ALA A 197 0.13 15.06 30.42
C ALA A 197 0.68 16.24 29.58
N ALA A 198 0.18 17.46 29.80
CA ALA A 198 0.67 18.65 29.12
C ALA A 198 2.17 18.90 29.42
N ASN A 199 2.56 18.86 30.70
CA ASN A 199 3.94 19.07 31.16
C ASN A 199 4.91 18.01 30.61
N LYS A 200 4.42 16.82 30.28
CA LYS A 200 5.23 15.75 29.70
C LYS A 200 5.50 15.97 28.21
N TYR A 201 4.48 16.33 27.43
CA TYR A 201 4.58 16.28 25.96
C TYR A 201 4.82 17.64 25.31
N PHE A 202 4.29 18.73 25.84
CA PHE A 202 4.41 20.04 25.19
C PHE A 202 5.83 20.60 25.19
N PRO A 203 6.67 20.41 26.23
CA PRO A 203 8.09 20.79 26.16
C PRO A 203 8.86 20.03 25.06
N ILE A 204 8.47 18.79 24.77
CA ILE A 204 9.07 17.99 23.69
C ILE A 204 8.70 18.61 22.33
N LEU A 205 7.44 19.01 22.15
CA LEU A 205 7.01 19.71 20.93
C LEU A 205 7.79 21.02 20.76
N GLU A 206 7.92 21.84 21.82
CA GLU A 206 8.69 23.09 21.81
C GLU A 206 10.16 22.86 21.44
N GLY A 207 10.77 21.76 21.91
CA GLY A 207 12.13 21.39 21.54
C GLY A 207 12.31 20.97 20.08
N LEU A 208 11.24 20.51 19.41
CA LEU A 208 11.28 20.06 18.01
C LEU A 208 10.94 21.16 17.00
N MET A 209 10.30 22.25 17.43
CA MET A 209 9.88 23.34 16.56
C MET A 209 11.00 24.36 16.32
N PRO A 210 11.09 24.93 15.10
CA PRO A 210 12.06 25.98 14.84
C PRO A 210 11.63 27.30 15.50
N LYS A 211 12.62 28.12 15.92
CA LYS A 211 12.38 29.44 16.53
C LYS A 211 11.64 30.39 15.60
N SER A 212 11.90 30.29 14.29
CA SER A 212 11.27 31.05 13.22
C SER A 212 10.98 30.13 12.02
N GLY A 213 10.10 30.56 11.12
CA GLY A 213 9.69 29.74 9.97
C GLY A 213 8.84 28.52 10.36
N PHE A 214 8.74 27.58 9.42
CA PHE A 214 7.93 26.36 9.48
C PHE A 214 8.81 25.12 9.72
N ILE A 215 8.22 24.04 10.24
CA ILE A 215 8.92 22.86 10.74
C ILE A 215 9.81 22.19 9.68
N ASN A 216 9.36 22.16 8.43
CA ASN A 216 10.12 21.60 7.31
C ASN A 216 11.10 22.59 6.65
N GLY A 217 11.23 23.80 7.19
CA GLY A 217 12.11 24.84 6.65
C GLY A 217 11.69 25.40 5.30
N LEU A 218 10.42 25.21 4.91
CA LEU A 218 9.83 25.72 3.68
C LEU A 218 9.22 27.11 3.90
N ASP A 219 8.91 27.81 2.81
CA ASP A 219 8.24 29.13 2.84
C ASP A 219 6.73 29.05 3.08
N TYR A 220 6.19 27.82 3.17
CA TYR A 220 4.78 27.55 3.43
C TYR A 220 4.62 26.45 4.49
N PRO A 221 3.50 26.45 5.23
CA PRO A 221 3.25 25.45 6.25
C PRO A 221 2.85 24.11 5.64
N THR A 222 3.34 23.05 6.25
CA THR A 222 3.10 21.65 5.91
C THR A 222 2.23 20.97 6.96
N VAL A 223 1.99 19.67 6.83
CA VAL A 223 1.13 18.94 7.77
C VAL A 223 1.69 18.98 9.19
N ALA A 224 3.01 19.00 9.37
CA ALA A 224 3.62 19.20 10.68
C ALA A 224 3.18 20.49 11.37
N ASP A 225 3.11 21.60 10.63
CA ASP A 225 2.70 22.91 11.16
C ASP A 225 1.19 22.93 11.44
N LEU A 226 0.39 22.28 10.59
CA LEU A 226 -1.05 22.12 10.79
C LEU A 226 -1.38 21.27 12.01
N ALA A 227 -0.55 20.28 12.35
CA ALA A 227 -0.71 19.48 13.56
C ALA A 227 -0.55 20.33 14.83
N ILE A 228 0.36 21.31 14.82
CA ILE A 228 0.51 22.27 15.93
C ILE A 228 -0.69 23.22 16.02
N VAL A 229 -1.18 23.72 14.88
CA VAL A 229 -2.43 24.51 14.84
C VAL A 229 -3.59 23.68 15.40
N ASN A 230 -3.69 22.40 15.04
CA ASN A 230 -4.72 21.51 15.56
C ASN A 230 -4.66 21.38 17.09
N ILE A 231 -3.48 21.15 17.67
CA ILE A 231 -3.30 21.08 19.13
C ILE A 231 -3.72 22.38 19.82
N CYS A 232 -3.36 23.54 19.24
CA CYS A 232 -3.62 24.83 19.87
C CYS A 232 -5.06 25.34 19.68
N GLU A 233 -5.71 24.98 18.58
CA GLU A 233 -6.97 25.60 18.18
C GLU A 233 -8.18 24.66 18.27
N ALA A 234 -8.01 23.34 18.13
CA ALA A 234 -9.14 22.42 18.23
C ALA A 234 -9.71 22.41 19.66
N TYR A 235 -11.02 22.62 19.79
CA TYR A 235 -11.65 22.58 21.10
C TYR A 235 -11.68 21.15 21.67
N MET A 236 -12.10 20.16 20.88
CA MET A 236 -12.09 18.76 21.31
C MET A 236 -10.86 18.01 20.78
N PRO A 237 -10.14 17.24 21.63
CA PRO A 237 -10.18 17.29 23.09
C PRO A 237 -9.28 18.37 23.69
N PHE A 238 -8.40 19.01 22.91
CA PHE A 238 -7.33 19.87 23.43
C PHE A 238 -7.83 21.07 24.22
N GLY A 239 -8.63 21.95 23.63
CA GLY A 239 -9.21 23.10 24.32
C GLY A 239 -10.05 22.73 25.56
N ALA A 240 -10.79 21.61 25.51
CA ALA A 240 -11.53 21.08 26.65
C ALA A 240 -10.59 20.62 27.78
N ALA A 241 -9.50 19.93 27.44
CA ALA A 241 -8.44 19.57 28.38
C ALA A 241 -7.80 20.83 28.97
N PHE A 242 -7.44 21.82 28.15
CA PHE A 242 -6.83 23.06 28.66
C PHE A 242 -7.74 23.82 29.61
N LYS A 243 -9.05 23.84 29.32
CA LYS A 243 -10.05 24.45 30.20
C LYS A 243 -10.15 23.71 31.53
N HIS A 244 -10.30 22.38 31.52
CA HIS A 244 -10.48 21.60 32.76
C HIS A 244 -9.19 21.39 33.56
N GLY A 245 -8.05 21.33 32.88
CA GLY A 245 -6.72 21.26 33.48
C GLY A 245 -6.16 22.63 33.87
N GLU A 246 -6.85 23.74 33.58
CA GLU A 246 -6.35 25.11 33.74
C GLU A 246 -4.94 25.29 33.14
N VAL A 247 -4.76 24.77 31.92
CA VAL A 247 -3.50 24.86 31.17
C VAL A 247 -3.55 26.09 30.28
N ASP A 248 -2.95 27.19 30.74
CA ASP A 248 -2.70 28.35 29.90
C ASP A 248 -1.49 28.11 28.99
N LEU A 249 -1.76 27.81 27.71
CA LEU A 249 -0.72 27.60 26.71
C LEU A 249 0.17 28.83 26.51
N ALA A 250 -0.37 30.04 26.55
CA ALA A 250 0.41 31.24 26.23
C ALA A 250 1.47 31.50 27.30
N THR A 251 1.13 31.23 28.55
CA THR A 251 2.04 31.41 29.69
C THR A 251 3.01 30.23 29.84
N LYS A 252 2.54 28.98 29.68
CA LYS A 252 3.34 27.79 29.95
C LYS A 252 4.14 27.27 28.76
N TYR A 253 3.63 27.47 27.53
CA TYR A 253 4.20 26.93 26.28
C TYR A 253 4.21 28.01 25.19
N PRO A 254 4.94 29.12 25.40
CA PRO A 254 4.90 30.27 24.52
C PRO A 254 5.44 29.98 23.10
N ALA A 255 6.38 29.05 22.94
CA ALA A 255 6.90 28.69 21.62
C ALA A 255 5.89 27.88 20.81
N LEU A 256 5.11 27.02 21.46
CA LEU A 256 3.99 26.30 20.84
C LEU A 256 2.93 27.27 20.30
N VAL A 257 2.55 28.24 21.13
CA VAL A 257 1.59 29.28 20.73
C VAL A 257 2.15 30.17 19.63
N ALA A 258 3.40 30.61 19.74
CA ALA A 258 4.03 31.45 18.72
C ALA A 258 4.14 30.73 17.37
N HIS A 259 4.42 29.44 17.35
CA HIS A 259 4.44 28.66 16.12
C HIS A 259 3.03 28.54 15.51
N ALA A 260 2.02 28.19 16.31
CA ALA A 260 0.63 28.15 15.85
C ALA A 260 0.17 29.50 15.29
N ASP A 261 0.45 30.61 15.98
CA ASP A 261 0.05 31.95 15.54
C ASP A 261 0.69 32.34 14.20
N ARG A 262 1.95 31.96 13.94
CA ARG A 262 2.58 32.15 12.63
C ARG A 262 1.90 31.33 11.54
N THR A 263 1.62 30.06 11.79
CA THR A 263 0.98 29.16 10.83
C THR A 263 -0.44 29.62 10.48
N LYS A 264 -1.20 30.09 11.48
CA LYS A 264 -2.55 30.65 11.29
C LYS A 264 -2.58 31.92 10.44
N ALA A 265 -1.49 32.69 10.40
CA ALA A 265 -1.42 33.92 9.62
C ALA A 265 -1.28 33.67 8.11
N VAL A 266 -0.99 32.43 7.70
CA VAL A 266 -0.89 32.04 6.29
C VAL A 266 -2.28 31.99 5.67
N GLY A 267 -2.47 32.64 4.51
CA GLY A 267 -3.79 32.89 3.90
C GLY A 267 -4.71 31.67 3.82
N ASP A 268 -4.23 30.55 3.27
CA ASP A 268 -5.04 29.33 3.14
C ASP A 268 -5.40 28.70 4.48
N VAL A 269 -4.49 28.81 5.47
CA VAL A 269 -4.73 28.30 6.84
C VAL A 269 -5.74 29.19 7.54
N ALA A 270 -5.57 30.52 7.48
CA ALA A 270 -6.52 31.48 8.04
C ALA A 270 -7.93 31.26 7.49
N LYS A 271 -8.04 31.08 6.17
CA LYS A 271 -9.30 30.78 5.48
C LYS A 271 -9.91 29.48 5.99
N ALA A 272 -9.16 28.39 5.98
CA ALA A 272 -9.64 27.08 6.45
C ALA A 272 -10.15 27.12 7.90
N LEU A 273 -9.46 27.85 8.78
CA LEU A 273 -9.88 28.01 10.18
C LEU A 273 -11.14 28.87 10.31
N SER A 274 -11.29 29.92 9.50
CA SER A 274 -12.47 30.80 9.52
C SER A 274 -13.73 30.12 8.98
N GLU A 275 -13.56 29.18 8.05
CA GLU A 275 -14.65 28.43 7.43
C GLU A 275 -14.99 27.13 8.20
N SER A 276 -14.17 26.73 9.18
CA SER A 276 -14.38 25.49 9.93
C SER A 276 -15.57 25.58 10.89
N CYS A 277 -16.53 24.68 10.71
CA CYS A 277 -17.68 24.51 11.60
C CYS A 277 -17.41 23.53 12.76
N SER A 278 -16.35 22.71 12.65
CA SER A 278 -16.01 21.66 13.62
C SER A 278 -14.93 22.07 14.62
N LEU A 279 -14.01 22.98 14.24
CA LEU A 279 -12.81 23.34 15.01
C LEU A 279 -13.11 23.71 16.47
N LYS A 280 -14.16 24.49 16.70
CA LYS A 280 -14.55 25.00 18.03
C LYS A 280 -15.77 24.30 18.63
N ALA A 281 -16.35 23.31 17.93
CA ALA A 281 -17.54 22.61 18.37
C ALA A 281 -17.25 21.66 19.55
N ALA A 282 -18.24 21.52 20.45
CA ALA A 282 -18.17 20.73 21.66
C ALA A 282 -19.17 19.57 21.67
N LEU A 283 -18.92 18.55 22.49
CA LEU A 283 -19.89 17.48 22.75
C LEU A 283 -21.08 18.03 23.58
N PRO A 284 -22.32 17.52 23.38
CA PRO A 284 -23.47 17.88 24.21
C PRO A 284 -23.15 17.70 25.70
N GLY A 285 -23.30 18.76 26.50
CA GLY A 285 -22.97 18.79 27.93
C GLY A 285 -21.59 19.37 28.30
N MET A 286 -20.75 19.74 27.33
CA MET A 286 -19.50 20.49 27.55
C MET A 286 -19.61 21.87 26.89
N ILE A 287 -19.67 22.96 27.68
CA ILE A 287 -19.87 24.32 27.14
C ILE A 287 -18.60 24.83 26.45
N SER A 288 -18.70 25.14 25.14
CA SER A 288 -17.66 25.81 24.34
C SER A 288 -17.61 27.32 24.66
N ALA A 289 -16.76 27.70 25.61
CA ALA A 289 -16.38 29.10 25.78
C ALA A 289 -14.86 29.14 25.93
N PHE A 290 -14.18 29.61 24.88
CA PHE A 290 -12.78 30.03 24.95
C PHE A 290 -12.74 31.40 25.65
N PRO A 291 -11.82 31.68 26.58
CA PRO A 291 -11.58 33.05 27.00
C PRO A 291 -10.98 33.84 25.83
N PRO A 292 -11.40 35.09 25.57
CA PRO A 292 -10.84 35.90 24.48
C PRO A 292 -9.36 36.23 24.76
N ARG A 293 -8.48 36.00 23.78
CA ARG A 293 -7.11 36.53 23.82
C ARG A 293 -7.17 38.05 23.66
N ARG A 294 -6.61 38.80 24.62
CA ARG A 294 -6.35 40.24 24.46
C ARG A 294 -5.31 40.42 23.35
N ALA A 295 -5.71 41.08 22.26
CA ALA A 295 -4.78 41.58 21.26
C ALA A 295 -3.90 42.66 21.89
N GLY A 296 -2.58 42.54 21.72
CA GLY A 296 -1.62 43.57 22.11
C GLY A 296 -1.85 44.84 21.31
N GLY A 297 -2.36 45.88 21.96
CA GLY A 297 -2.42 47.25 21.48
C GLY A 297 -1.39 48.11 22.22
N ALA A 298 -0.85 49.07 21.49
CA ALA A 298 0.30 49.91 21.81
C ALA A 298 0.35 50.56 23.21
N VAL A 299 1.59 50.88 23.58
CA VAL A 299 2.06 51.65 24.72
C VAL A 299 1.18 52.87 25.04
N HIS A 300 0.65 52.93 26.27
CA HIS A 300 0.54 54.16 27.06
C HIS A 300 0.33 53.82 28.55
N THR A 301 1.21 54.34 29.41
CA THR A 301 1.04 54.51 30.86
C THR A 301 0.75 55.99 31.16
N PRO A 302 0.43 56.41 32.40
CA PRO A 302 -0.32 55.77 33.49
C PRO A 302 -1.37 56.72 34.11
N THR A 303 -2.29 56.21 34.94
CA THR A 303 -2.95 56.84 36.12
C THR A 303 -4.25 56.07 36.42
N ARG A 304 -4.84 55.99 37.62
CA ARG A 304 -4.54 56.15 39.05
C ARG A 304 -5.90 55.85 39.75
N TRP A 305 -5.86 55.31 40.97
CA TRP A 305 -6.97 55.14 41.94
C TRP A 305 -7.86 53.89 41.79
N GLN A 306 -7.84 52.89 42.69
CA GLN A 306 -8.16 52.79 44.14
C GLN A 306 -9.65 52.81 44.50
N HIS A 307 -9.99 51.86 45.39
CA HIS A 307 -11.18 51.68 46.23
C HIS A 307 -12.40 51.01 45.58
N SER A 308 -12.76 49.76 45.98
CA SER A 308 -13.38 49.34 47.27
C SER A 308 -14.73 50.01 47.45
N GLU A 309 -15.83 49.39 47.85
CA GLU A 309 -16.16 48.14 48.51
C GLU A 309 -17.70 48.16 48.61
N LYS A 310 -18.32 47.03 49.01
CA LYS A 310 -19.60 46.95 49.74
C LYS A 310 -20.90 47.26 48.99
N THR A 311 -22.04 46.62 49.23
CA THR A 311 -22.50 45.36 49.85
C THR A 311 -24.03 45.49 49.84
N ALA A 312 -24.75 44.39 49.62
CA ALA A 312 -26.05 44.10 50.21
C ALA A 312 -26.13 42.55 50.29
N MET A 313 -26.13 41.91 51.47
CA MET A 313 -27.27 41.70 52.39
C MET A 313 -28.53 41.15 51.70
N ASP A 314 -29.35 40.28 52.25
CA ASP A 314 -29.30 39.26 53.32
C ASP A 314 -30.69 38.58 53.28
N THR A 315 -30.83 37.45 54.01
CA THR A 315 -32.05 36.70 54.46
C THR A 315 -32.36 35.38 53.71
N ALA A 316 -31.96 34.20 54.25
CA ALA A 316 -32.48 33.42 55.42
C ALA A 316 -33.63 32.48 54.98
N ASN A 317 -33.78 31.19 55.32
CA ASN A 317 -33.19 30.17 56.22
C ASN A 317 -33.50 28.78 55.57
N VAL A 318 -32.95 27.61 55.91
CA VAL A 318 -33.04 26.75 57.13
C VAL A 318 -32.16 25.52 56.79
N LEU A 319 -31.02 25.25 57.45
CA LEU A 319 -30.79 24.41 58.65
C LEU A 319 -30.78 22.88 58.43
N LEU A 320 -29.77 22.26 59.10
CA LEU A 320 -29.56 20.85 59.50
C LEU A 320 -28.97 19.86 58.47
N GLU A 321 -28.07 18.94 58.80
CA GLU A 321 -27.04 18.76 59.84
C GLU A 321 -26.38 17.37 59.57
N LEU A 322 -25.30 17.06 60.29
CA LEU A 322 -24.59 15.77 60.48
C LEU A 322 -23.45 15.46 59.46
N GLU A 323 -22.15 15.63 59.77
CA GLU A 323 -21.26 14.89 60.72
C GLU A 323 -21.12 13.39 60.34
N VAL A 324 -19.96 12.73 60.14
CA VAL A 324 -18.64 12.67 60.83
C VAL A 324 -17.57 12.00 59.89
N PRO A 325 -16.25 12.11 60.18
CA PRO A 325 -15.13 12.06 59.22
C PRO A 325 -14.05 10.95 59.45
N ALA A 326 -12.94 11.06 58.70
CA ALA A 326 -11.52 10.78 59.04
C ALA A 326 -11.11 9.35 59.51
N ALA A 327 -10.18 8.65 58.84
CA ALA A 327 -8.71 8.80 58.77
C ALA A 327 -7.90 8.08 59.89
N GLN A 328 -6.83 7.42 59.45
CA GLN A 328 -5.55 7.09 60.14
C GLN A 328 -5.48 5.92 61.14
N GLY A 329 -4.39 5.14 61.01
CA GLY A 329 -3.83 4.35 62.12
C GLY A 329 -3.10 3.06 61.73
N LEU A 330 -1.81 3.17 61.40
CA LEU A 330 -0.84 2.05 61.40
C LEU A 330 -0.46 1.65 62.84
N MET A 331 -0.44 0.35 63.17
CA MET A 331 0.75 -0.38 63.69
C MET A 331 0.40 -1.81 64.19
N GLU A 332 1.12 -2.78 63.60
CA GLU A 332 1.70 -4.04 64.09
C GLU A 332 0.92 -5.05 64.97
N THR A 333 0.95 -6.34 64.57
CA THR A 333 1.45 -7.48 65.39
C THR A 333 1.56 -8.82 64.59
N THR A 334 2.79 -9.34 64.50
CA THR A 334 3.28 -10.75 64.61
C THR A 334 2.53 -12.02 64.09
N LYS A 335 3.10 -12.67 63.03
CA LYS A 335 3.49 -14.12 62.76
C LYS A 335 2.63 -15.35 63.24
N PRO A 336 2.85 -16.63 62.76
CA PRO A 336 3.11 -17.19 61.41
C PRO A 336 2.39 -18.57 61.08
N PHE A 337 2.45 -19.01 59.81
CA PHE A 337 2.46 -20.36 59.12
C PHE A 337 2.10 -21.70 59.84
N PRO A 338 1.52 -22.72 59.11
CA PRO A 338 2.33 -23.63 58.26
C PRO A 338 1.71 -24.25 56.96
N LEU A 339 2.64 -24.83 56.18
CA LEU A 339 2.60 -25.68 54.97
C LEU A 339 1.95 -27.08 55.18
N VAL A 340 1.47 -27.73 54.09
CA VAL A 340 1.83 -29.13 53.70
C VAL A 340 1.71 -29.33 52.17
N VAL A 341 2.68 -30.06 51.60
CA VAL A 341 2.87 -30.52 50.20
C VAL A 341 2.60 -32.03 50.12
N VAL A 342 1.96 -32.57 49.06
CA VAL A 342 2.33 -33.87 48.43
C VAL A 342 1.78 -33.96 46.98
N GLY A 343 2.61 -34.35 46.01
CA GLY A 343 2.21 -34.70 44.62
C GLY A 343 1.82 -36.17 44.46
N TRP A 344 1.59 -36.67 43.24
CA TRP A 344 1.86 -38.05 42.72
C TRP A 344 1.32 -38.19 41.27
N GLN A 345 2.01 -38.99 40.46
CA GLN A 345 1.77 -39.29 39.04
C GLN A 345 1.24 -40.76 38.89
N PRO A 346 1.05 -41.36 37.69
CA PRO A 346 -0.24 -41.90 37.19
C PRO A 346 -0.31 -43.45 37.09
N THR A 347 -1.49 -44.04 36.77
CA THR A 347 -1.60 -45.44 36.28
C THR A 347 -2.84 -45.70 35.39
N ILE A 348 -2.70 -46.72 34.53
CA ILE A 348 -3.46 -47.15 33.34
C ILE A 348 -4.47 -48.29 33.66
N MET A 349 -5.41 -48.54 32.71
CA MET A 349 -6.36 -49.67 32.50
C MET A 349 -7.83 -49.31 32.81
N GLY A 350 -8.87 -49.66 32.05
CA GLY A 350 -9.05 -50.47 30.84
C GLY A 350 -10.49 -51.05 30.80
N LEU A 351 -11.13 -51.02 29.63
CA LEU A 351 -12.23 -51.89 29.13
C LEU A 351 -13.72 -51.74 29.57
N ALA A 352 -14.53 -51.39 28.55
CA ALA A 352 -15.62 -52.19 27.94
C ALA A 352 -17.12 -52.10 28.41
N SER A 353 -17.93 -51.65 27.43
CA SER A 353 -19.13 -52.32 26.86
C SER A 353 -20.57 -51.91 27.27
N SER A 354 -21.43 -51.99 26.23
CA SER A 354 -22.89 -51.82 26.15
C SER A 354 -23.38 -50.36 26.18
N GLY A 355 -24.14 -49.82 25.22
CA GLY A 355 -25.00 -50.43 24.23
C GLY A 355 -26.40 -49.87 24.41
N ASN A 356 -26.71 -48.69 23.87
CA ASN A 356 -28.11 -48.32 23.63
C ASN A 356 -28.26 -47.33 22.47
N ARG A 357 -28.99 -47.79 21.46
CA ARG A 357 -29.31 -47.11 20.21
C ARG A 357 -30.46 -46.14 20.43
N TRP A 358 -30.15 -44.92 20.85
CA TRP A 358 -31.05 -43.74 20.75
C TRP A 358 -30.32 -42.42 20.49
N ALA A 359 -29.04 -42.48 20.06
CA ALA A 359 -28.22 -41.29 19.78
C ALA A 359 -27.72 -41.23 18.32
N ALA A 360 -28.59 -41.50 17.35
CA ALA A 360 -28.27 -41.47 15.91
C ALA A 360 -29.03 -40.38 15.12
N LEU A 361 -29.46 -39.30 15.79
CA LEU A 361 -30.08 -38.13 15.15
C LEU A 361 -29.53 -36.79 15.67
N LEU A 362 -28.40 -36.81 16.37
CA LEU A 362 -27.73 -35.62 16.93
C LEU A 362 -26.21 -35.62 16.66
N THR A 363 -25.80 -36.01 15.46
CA THR A 363 -24.41 -35.90 14.97
C THR A 363 -24.30 -35.15 13.64
N VAL A 364 -25.28 -34.28 13.34
CA VAL A 364 -25.23 -33.33 12.20
C VAL A 364 -25.42 -31.87 12.65
N ALA A 365 -25.50 -31.58 13.96
CA ALA A 365 -25.80 -30.22 14.45
C ALA A 365 -24.86 -29.70 15.56
N ALA A 366 -23.64 -30.23 15.70
CA ALA A 366 -22.66 -29.74 16.69
C ALA A 366 -21.23 -29.62 16.14
N THR A 367 -21.08 -29.36 14.83
CA THR A 367 -19.80 -28.97 14.19
C THR A 367 -19.95 -27.71 13.32
N ALA A 368 -21.09 -27.01 13.42
CA ALA A 368 -21.36 -25.74 12.76
C ALA A 368 -21.40 -24.54 13.74
N ILE A 369 -20.97 -24.76 14.98
CA ILE A 369 -20.85 -23.74 16.02
C ILE A 369 -19.51 -24.04 16.68
N PHE A 370 -18.52 -23.17 16.49
CA PHE A 370 -17.08 -23.31 16.81
C PHE A 370 -16.16 -23.87 15.69
N GLY A 371 -16.14 -23.18 14.56
CA GLY A 371 -15.03 -23.08 13.59
C GLY A 371 -15.45 -21.97 12.61
N ASP A 372 -14.92 -20.76 12.65
CA ASP A 372 -13.53 -20.42 12.39
C ASP A 372 -12.93 -19.54 13.48
N ARG A 373 -12.05 -20.13 14.29
CA ARG A 373 -10.87 -19.39 14.71
C ARG A 373 -9.92 -19.46 13.52
N HIS A 374 -9.69 -18.34 12.84
CA HIS A 374 -8.39 -18.08 12.22
C HIS A 374 -7.34 -17.99 13.33
N ARG A 375 -7.06 -19.14 13.97
CA ARG A 375 -5.75 -19.41 14.51
C ARG A 375 -4.92 -19.52 13.25
N HIS A 376 -4.01 -18.57 13.04
CA HIS A 376 -2.91 -18.76 12.11
C HIS A 376 -2.34 -20.15 12.39
N ILE A 377 -2.70 -21.14 11.58
CA ILE A 377 -1.84 -22.29 11.36
C ILE A 377 -0.73 -21.71 10.51
N MET A 378 0.15 -20.96 11.17
CA MET A 378 1.53 -20.90 10.74
C MET A 378 1.92 -22.36 10.61
N SER A 379 2.20 -22.80 9.39
CA SER A 379 2.84 -24.08 9.15
C SER A 379 4.00 -24.23 10.14
N ALA A 380 4.35 -25.45 10.51
CA ALA A 380 5.54 -25.68 11.32
C ALA A 380 6.79 -24.99 10.72
N SER A 381 6.80 -24.72 9.41
CA SER A 381 7.84 -23.91 8.75
C SER A 381 7.81 -22.41 9.10
N ALA A 382 6.66 -21.75 9.21
CA ALA A 382 6.60 -20.32 9.52
C ALA A 382 6.95 -20.01 11.00
N GLN A 383 6.64 -20.94 11.92
CA GLN A 383 7.12 -20.87 13.32
C GLN A 383 8.64 -21.07 13.42
N ASP A 384 9.21 -21.79 12.46
CA ASP A 384 10.64 -22.04 12.33
C ASP A 384 11.42 -20.91 11.66
N LEU A 385 10.75 -19.94 11.02
CA LEU A 385 11.44 -18.81 10.37
C LEU A 385 11.60 -17.61 11.29
N ALA A 386 10.68 -17.33 12.21
CA ALA A 386 10.73 -16.09 13.01
C ALA A 386 11.44 -16.28 14.37
N CYS A 387 12.56 -15.59 14.59
CA CYS A 387 13.29 -15.67 15.86
C CYS A 387 12.45 -15.31 17.10
N SER A 388 11.44 -14.46 16.93
CA SER A 388 10.56 -13.99 17.99
C SER A 388 9.75 -15.12 18.66
N ASN A 389 9.65 -16.30 18.04
CA ASN A 389 8.99 -17.48 18.60
C ASN A 389 9.96 -18.55 19.15
N ARG A 390 11.25 -18.20 19.26
CA ARG A 390 12.41 -19.06 19.56
C ARG A 390 12.75 -20.00 18.41
N CYS A 391 14.03 -20.11 18.11
CA CYS A 391 14.54 -21.08 17.16
C CYS A 391 14.51 -22.51 17.75
N LEU A 392 14.23 -23.50 16.91
CA LEU A 392 14.36 -24.91 17.28
C LEU A 392 15.79 -25.23 17.74
N ARG A 393 15.90 -26.30 18.53
CA ARG A 393 17.16 -26.74 19.15
C ARG A 393 18.24 -26.95 18.07
N GLY A 394 19.35 -26.23 18.18
CA GLY A 394 20.47 -26.29 17.23
C GLY A 394 20.53 -25.13 16.23
N LYS A 395 19.45 -24.35 16.08
CA LYS A 395 19.41 -23.20 15.17
C LYS A 395 19.79 -21.89 15.88
N LYS A 396 20.47 -20.97 15.18
CA LYS A 396 20.80 -19.61 15.63
C LYS A 396 19.85 -18.59 15.01
N CYS A 397 19.53 -17.55 15.77
CA CYS A 397 18.85 -16.38 15.22
C CYS A 397 19.87 -15.48 14.54
N ILE A 398 19.68 -15.24 13.24
CA ILE A 398 20.61 -14.47 12.40
C ILE A 398 19.88 -13.38 11.64
N ALA A 399 20.63 -12.42 11.12
CA ALA A 399 20.13 -11.31 10.33
C ALA A 399 19.80 -11.71 8.90
N ASP A 400 18.72 -11.12 8.40
CA ASP A 400 18.44 -10.98 6.98
C ASP A 400 18.86 -9.59 6.50
N THR A 401 20.09 -9.51 5.97
CA THR A 401 20.64 -8.27 5.44
C THR A 401 20.00 -7.86 4.10
N SER A 402 19.13 -8.69 3.51
CA SER A 402 18.41 -8.35 2.27
C SER A 402 17.35 -7.27 2.46
N MET A 403 16.85 -7.14 3.68
CA MET A 403 15.75 -6.24 3.99
C MET A 403 16.24 -4.99 4.68
N GLN A 404 17.13 -5.09 5.67
CA GLN A 404 17.67 -3.91 6.33
C GLN A 404 19.09 -4.21 6.82
N ALA A 405 19.90 -3.16 7.02
CA ALA A 405 21.21 -3.31 7.62
C ALA A 405 20.99 -3.75 9.08
N VAL A 406 21.21 -5.03 9.32
CA VAL A 406 21.04 -5.70 10.61
C VAL A 406 22.14 -6.75 10.72
N SER A 407 22.74 -6.88 11.89
CA SER A 407 23.79 -7.87 12.14
C SER A 407 23.23 -9.11 12.83
N ASP A 408 23.92 -10.25 12.69
CA ASP A 408 23.55 -11.47 13.42
C ASP A 408 23.54 -11.21 14.95
N SER A 409 24.40 -10.31 15.46
CA SER A 409 24.38 -9.86 16.85
C SER A 409 23.12 -9.08 17.23
N ASP A 410 22.60 -8.23 16.35
CA ASP A 410 21.34 -7.50 16.59
C ASP A 410 20.16 -8.47 16.69
N CYS A 411 20.17 -9.53 15.88
CA CYS A 411 19.13 -10.56 15.90
C CYS A 411 19.24 -11.52 17.09
N SER A 412 20.44 -11.70 17.67
CA SER A 412 20.63 -12.60 18.82
C SER A 412 19.72 -12.29 20.02
N ILE A 413 19.31 -11.03 20.20
CA ILE A 413 18.41 -10.62 21.28
C ILE A 413 16.98 -11.14 21.10
N CYS A 414 16.58 -11.48 19.87
CA CYS A 414 15.21 -11.90 19.55
C CYS A 414 14.81 -13.24 20.16
N LEU A 415 15.80 -14.04 20.59
CA LEU A 415 15.56 -15.26 21.35
C LEU A 415 15.06 -14.99 22.78
N LYS A 416 15.18 -13.76 23.29
CA LYS A 416 14.68 -13.35 24.60
C LYS A 416 13.20 -12.98 24.51
N SER A 417 12.36 -13.57 25.38
CA SER A 417 10.92 -13.31 25.38
C SER A 417 10.54 -11.84 25.63
N SER A 418 11.40 -11.08 26.32
CA SER A 418 11.20 -9.65 26.58
C SER A 418 11.51 -8.74 25.39
N SER A 419 12.17 -9.25 24.33
CA SER A 419 12.65 -8.47 23.19
C SER A 419 11.79 -8.64 21.92
N LYS A 420 10.67 -9.37 22.01
CA LYS A 420 9.79 -9.62 20.84
C LYS A 420 9.25 -8.33 20.19
N TRP A 421 9.09 -7.27 20.96
CA TRP A 421 8.53 -5.99 20.52
C TRP A 421 9.59 -4.92 20.21
N THR A 422 10.87 -5.28 20.33
CA THR A 422 11.99 -4.36 20.07
C THR A 422 12.62 -4.68 18.73
N TRP A 423 13.10 -3.66 18.04
CA TRP A 423 13.90 -3.84 16.82
C TRP A 423 15.17 -4.66 17.13
N PRO A 424 15.61 -5.56 16.23
CA PRO A 424 15.00 -5.91 14.92
C PRO A 424 13.86 -6.94 14.98
N CYS A 425 13.54 -7.47 16.16
CA CYS A 425 12.66 -8.62 16.37
C CYS A 425 11.17 -8.38 16.05
N ASN A 426 10.75 -7.12 16.08
CA ASN A 426 9.39 -6.69 15.77
C ASN A 426 9.17 -6.39 14.29
N VAL A 427 10.20 -6.54 13.46
CA VAL A 427 10.11 -6.41 12.01
C VAL A 427 10.16 -7.80 11.42
N GLU A 428 9.05 -8.21 10.81
CA GLU A 428 8.94 -9.52 10.18
C GLU A 428 10.04 -9.72 9.15
N GLY A 429 10.71 -10.87 9.22
CA GLY A 429 11.75 -11.30 8.30
C GLY A 429 13.13 -10.67 8.48
N LEU A 430 13.35 -9.65 9.34
CA LEU A 430 14.70 -9.12 9.61
C LEU A 430 15.60 -10.10 10.34
N CYS A 431 15.01 -11.00 11.12
CA CYS A 431 15.72 -12.01 11.85
C CYS A 431 15.06 -13.37 11.66
N TRP A 432 15.87 -14.37 11.34
CA TRP A 432 15.38 -15.72 11.11
C TRP A 432 16.26 -16.81 11.72
N CYS A 433 15.67 -17.99 11.90
CA CYS A 433 16.36 -19.12 12.51
C CYS A 433 17.10 -19.97 11.48
N TRP A 434 18.41 -20.03 11.61
CA TRP A 434 19.30 -20.75 10.71
C TRP A 434 19.99 -21.92 11.40
N ASP A 435 20.10 -23.02 10.67
CA ASP A 435 20.87 -24.19 11.08
C ASP A 435 22.30 -24.03 10.56
N GLU A 436 23.29 -23.96 11.44
CA GLU A 436 24.69 -23.75 11.03
C GLU A 436 25.27 -24.92 10.23
N SER A 437 24.60 -26.08 10.22
CA SER A 437 24.96 -27.21 9.38
C SER A 437 24.52 -27.04 7.92
N THR A 438 23.65 -26.07 7.63
CA THR A 438 23.16 -25.80 6.28
C THR A 438 23.70 -24.47 5.74
N PRO A 439 23.82 -24.32 4.40
CA PRO A 439 24.14 -23.02 3.82
C PRO A 439 23.17 -21.91 4.28
N LYS A 440 23.66 -20.67 4.39
CA LYS A 440 22.91 -19.49 4.86
C LYS A 440 21.91 -18.98 3.80
N TYR A 441 20.95 -19.81 3.42
CA TYR A 441 19.87 -19.45 2.50
C TYR A 441 18.56 -19.27 3.26
N LYS A 442 17.93 -18.10 3.12
CA LYS A 442 16.60 -17.85 3.70
C LYS A 442 15.59 -18.81 3.08
N PRO A 443 14.83 -19.60 3.85
CA PRO A 443 13.87 -20.53 3.29
C PRO A 443 12.83 -19.84 2.42
N ALA A 444 12.45 -20.49 1.31
CA ALA A 444 11.31 -20.08 0.51
C ALA A 444 10.00 -20.31 1.28
N LEU A 445 8.94 -19.60 0.89
CA LEU A 445 7.60 -19.82 1.43
C LEU A 445 7.10 -21.21 1.01
N ALA A 446 6.59 -21.98 1.97
CA ALA A 446 6.18 -23.36 1.72
C ALA A 446 4.76 -23.44 1.14
N SER A 447 4.55 -24.24 0.09
CA SER A 447 3.20 -24.57 -0.41
C SER A 447 2.45 -25.51 0.52
N GLY A 448 3.17 -26.26 1.35
CA GLY A 448 2.62 -27.31 2.22
C GLY A 448 2.34 -28.63 1.48
N LEU A 449 2.74 -28.74 0.22
CA LEU A 449 2.67 -29.99 -0.54
C LEU A 449 3.90 -30.86 -0.29
N GLU A 450 3.77 -32.16 -0.59
CA GLU A 450 4.90 -33.10 -0.53
C GLU A 450 5.84 -32.93 -1.73
N VAL A 451 7.12 -33.18 -1.52
CA VAL A 451 8.13 -33.16 -2.60
C VAL A 451 8.01 -34.42 -3.45
N ALA A 452 7.91 -34.24 -4.76
CA ALA A 452 7.92 -35.32 -5.73
C ALA A 452 9.35 -35.78 -6.07
N THR A 453 9.47 -36.97 -6.65
CA THR A 453 10.77 -37.61 -6.92
C THR A 453 11.31 -37.36 -8.33
N ARG A 454 10.45 -36.96 -9.27
CA ARG A 454 10.84 -36.78 -10.67
C ARG A 454 11.49 -35.41 -10.87
N ARG A 455 12.63 -35.37 -11.56
CA ARG A 455 13.34 -34.11 -11.88
C ARG A 455 12.47 -33.25 -12.83
N PRO A 456 12.40 -31.93 -12.63
CA PRO A 456 11.56 -31.04 -13.45
C PRO A 456 11.83 -31.13 -14.95
N CYS A 457 13.11 -31.18 -15.33
CA CYS A 457 13.51 -31.26 -16.73
C CYS A 457 13.30 -32.66 -17.36
N ASP A 458 12.95 -33.68 -16.57
CA ASP A 458 12.45 -34.94 -17.12
C ASP A 458 10.95 -34.86 -17.45
N ILE A 459 10.24 -33.85 -16.94
CA ILE A 459 8.82 -33.58 -17.21
C ILE A 459 8.68 -32.59 -18.36
N PHE A 460 9.45 -31.49 -18.32
CA PHE A 460 9.56 -30.51 -19.40
C PHE A 460 10.87 -30.76 -20.16
N THR A 461 10.80 -31.43 -21.30
CA THR A 461 11.97 -31.84 -22.09
C THR A 461 12.41 -30.73 -23.06
N GLU A 462 13.61 -30.86 -23.62
CA GLU A 462 14.13 -29.93 -24.64
C GLU A 462 13.20 -29.85 -25.87
N ASP A 463 12.71 -31.00 -26.37
CA ASP A 463 11.72 -31.02 -27.47
C ASP A 463 10.46 -30.19 -27.17
N MET A 464 10.02 -30.17 -25.89
CA MET A 464 8.87 -29.38 -25.47
C MET A 464 9.21 -27.89 -25.40
N PHE A 465 10.44 -27.55 -24.98
CA PHE A 465 10.96 -26.18 -25.02
C PHE A 465 11.01 -25.65 -26.44
N ASP A 466 11.57 -26.43 -27.38
CA ASP A 466 11.65 -26.09 -28.80
C ASP A 466 10.27 -25.96 -29.44
N ALA A 467 9.28 -26.76 -29.00
CA ALA A 467 7.91 -26.66 -29.47
C ALA A 467 7.21 -25.37 -29.01
N ILE A 468 7.50 -24.89 -27.79
CA ILE A 468 6.91 -23.67 -27.24
C ILE A 468 7.60 -22.42 -27.79
N ALA A 469 8.92 -22.46 -27.94
CA ALA A 469 9.74 -21.32 -28.33
C ALA A 469 10.78 -21.69 -29.39
N PRO A 470 10.35 -22.03 -30.62
CA PRO A 470 11.26 -22.48 -31.68
C PRO A 470 12.24 -21.41 -32.16
N ASN A 471 12.01 -20.15 -31.79
CA ASN A 471 12.87 -19.01 -32.14
C ASN A 471 13.61 -18.45 -30.93
N ALA A 472 13.67 -19.18 -29.81
CA ALA A 472 14.41 -18.73 -28.63
C ALA A 472 15.86 -18.40 -29.01
N VAL A 473 16.35 -17.26 -28.52
CA VAL A 473 17.72 -16.81 -28.77
C VAL A 473 18.51 -16.80 -27.48
N HIS A 474 19.84 -16.92 -27.57
CA HIS A 474 20.71 -16.73 -26.41
C HIS A 474 20.40 -15.38 -25.71
N PRO A 475 20.24 -15.35 -24.37
CA PRO A 475 20.68 -16.35 -23.38
C PRO A 475 19.65 -17.44 -23.02
N TYR A 476 18.52 -17.55 -23.72
CA TYR A 476 17.45 -18.48 -23.37
C TYR A 476 17.70 -19.90 -23.89
N THR A 477 18.59 -20.63 -23.23
CA THR A 477 18.88 -22.04 -23.53
C THR A 477 18.11 -22.97 -22.60
N TYR A 478 17.69 -24.14 -23.08
CA TYR A 478 17.07 -25.18 -22.25
C TYR A 478 17.98 -25.65 -21.11
N ASP A 479 19.25 -25.96 -21.40
CA ASP A 479 20.23 -26.37 -20.39
C ASP A 479 20.37 -25.32 -19.28
N GLY A 480 20.52 -24.04 -19.64
CA GLY A 480 20.59 -22.96 -18.67
C GLY A 480 19.33 -22.82 -17.79
N LEU A 481 18.15 -23.17 -18.29
CA LEU A 481 16.93 -23.23 -17.47
C LEU A 481 17.03 -24.38 -16.46
N CYS A 482 17.41 -25.56 -16.92
CA CYS A 482 17.52 -26.77 -16.10
C CYS A 482 18.60 -26.65 -15.03
N ASP A 483 19.77 -26.13 -15.37
CA ASP A 483 20.89 -25.94 -14.44
C ASP A 483 20.49 -25.04 -13.27
N VAL A 484 19.70 -23.99 -13.54
CA VAL A 484 19.25 -23.07 -12.49
C VAL A 484 18.14 -23.68 -11.65
N ILE A 485 17.23 -24.44 -12.25
CA ILE A 485 16.21 -25.19 -11.51
C ILE A 485 16.87 -26.18 -10.56
N ASP A 486 17.82 -26.97 -11.05
CA ASP A 486 18.55 -27.96 -10.24
C ASP A 486 19.32 -27.26 -9.11
N MET A 487 20.00 -26.15 -9.41
CA MET A 487 20.72 -25.35 -8.41
C MET A 487 19.77 -24.81 -7.33
N LEU A 488 18.60 -24.27 -7.68
CA LEU A 488 17.63 -23.77 -6.69
C LEU A 488 16.99 -24.93 -5.91
N ASN A 489 16.65 -26.03 -6.57
CA ASN A 489 16.08 -27.21 -5.94
C ASN A 489 17.07 -27.95 -5.06
N GLU A 490 18.38 -27.82 -5.27
CA GLU A 490 19.37 -28.31 -4.31
C GLU A 490 19.41 -27.45 -3.05
N ARG A 491 19.26 -26.12 -3.19
CA ARG A 491 19.39 -25.15 -2.11
C ARG A 491 18.19 -25.04 -1.17
N TYR A 492 16.97 -25.17 -1.70
CA TYR A 492 15.74 -24.87 -0.95
C TYR A 492 14.89 -26.11 -0.69
N SER A 493 14.19 -26.15 0.45
CA SER A 493 13.29 -27.27 0.78
C SER A 493 12.02 -27.27 -0.07
N GLU A 494 11.47 -26.08 -0.33
CA GLU A 494 10.42 -25.88 -1.33
C GLU A 494 11.05 -26.00 -2.72
N LYS A 495 10.48 -26.85 -3.60
CA LYS A 495 11.09 -27.19 -4.88
C LYS A 495 10.29 -26.60 -6.04
N LEU A 496 10.93 -25.84 -6.91
CA LEU A 496 10.36 -25.43 -8.18
C LEU A 496 9.97 -26.64 -9.02
N PHE A 497 8.70 -26.70 -9.43
CA PHE A 497 8.16 -27.73 -10.30
C PHE A 497 8.30 -29.18 -9.79
N MET A 498 8.56 -29.39 -8.50
CA MET A 498 8.59 -30.72 -7.86
C MET A 498 7.70 -30.81 -6.62
N MET A 499 6.70 -29.93 -6.48
CA MET A 499 5.74 -30.00 -5.37
C MET A 499 4.43 -30.65 -5.80
N GLY A 500 3.88 -31.49 -4.93
CA GLY A 500 2.57 -32.12 -5.11
C GLY A 500 2.53 -33.16 -6.22
N THR A 501 1.33 -33.33 -6.79
CA THR A 501 1.04 -34.32 -7.83
C THR A 501 1.68 -33.95 -9.17
N LEU A 502 1.84 -34.94 -10.08
CA LEU A 502 2.33 -34.68 -11.44
C LEU A 502 1.47 -33.66 -12.19
N ASP A 503 0.15 -33.67 -11.96
CA ASP A 503 -0.77 -32.69 -12.56
C ASP A 503 -0.50 -31.27 -12.06
N GLN A 504 -0.21 -31.10 -10.76
CA GLN A 504 0.19 -29.81 -10.20
C GLN A 504 1.53 -29.34 -10.78
N GLN A 505 2.53 -30.22 -10.88
CA GLN A 505 3.84 -29.90 -11.45
C GLN A 505 3.71 -29.44 -12.91
N LYS A 506 2.92 -30.15 -13.73
CA LYS A 506 2.65 -29.78 -15.12
C LYS A 506 1.87 -28.47 -15.24
N ALA A 507 0.90 -28.24 -14.36
CA ALA A 507 0.12 -27.01 -14.36
C ALA A 507 0.97 -25.79 -13.95
N GLU A 508 1.86 -25.97 -12.97
CA GLU A 508 2.85 -24.95 -12.59
C GLU A 508 3.79 -24.61 -13.75
N TRP A 509 4.34 -25.62 -14.42
CA TRP A 509 5.14 -25.46 -15.64
C TRP A 509 4.39 -24.66 -16.71
N ALA A 510 3.16 -25.05 -17.01
CA ALA A 510 2.35 -24.37 -18.02
C ALA A 510 2.14 -22.89 -17.66
N ALA A 511 1.86 -22.58 -16.39
CA ALA A 511 1.69 -21.21 -15.92
C ALA A 511 2.98 -20.40 -16.07
N PHE A 512 4.11 -20.91 -15.55
CA PHE A 512 5.42 -20.27 -15.64
C PHE A 512 5.82 -19.97 -17.10
N LEU A 513 5.65 -20.95 -17.99
CA LEU A 513 5.96 -20.82 -19.42
C LEU A 513 5.02 -19.82 -20.10
N GLY A 514 3.72 -19.86 -19.79
CA GLY A 514 2.74 -18.90 -20.33
C GLY A 514 3.08 -17.45 -19.99
N HIS A 515 3.53 -17.20 -18.76
CA HIS A 515 3.97 -15.87 -18.34
C HIS A 515 5.29 -15.45 -18.99
N THR A 516 6.33 -16.26 -18.86
CA THR A 516 7.68 -15.87 -19.31
C THR A 516 7.80 -15.81 -20.84
N THR A 517 7.05 -16.64 -21.57
CA THR A 517 6.93 -16.54 -23.04
C THR A 517 6.28 -15.21 -23.43
N HIS A 518 5.32 -14.70 -22.66
CA HIS A 518 4.75 -13.38 -22.89
C HIS A 518 5.77 -12.26 -22.65
N GLU A 519 6.40 -12.24 -21.47
CA GLU A 519 7.31 -11.16 -21.06
C GLU A 519 8.51 -11.01 -22.01
N SER A 520 9.07 -12.14 -22.47
CA SER A 520 10.29 -12.18 -23.28
C SER A 520 10.05 -12.23 -24.80
N ALA A 521 8.80 -12.03 -25.23
CA ALA A 521 8.38 -12.18 -26.61
C ALA A 521 8.81 -13.53 -27.23
N GLN A 522 8.38 -14.64 -26.61
CA GLN A 522 8.79 -16.01 -26.94
C GLN A 522 10.31 -16.21 -26.86
N TYR A 523 10.93 -15.67 -25.81
CA TYR A 523 12.37 -15.76 -25.58
C TYR A 523 13.21 -15.19 -26.75
N THR A 524 12.71 -14.16 -27.42
CA THR A 524 13.45 -13.43 -28.47
C THR A 524 13.98 -12.07 -27.99
N ALA A 525 13.47 -11.58 -26.86
CA ALA A 525 13.79 -10.26 -26.33
C ALA A 525 14.41 -10.38 -24.92
N ALA A 526 15.74 -10.46 -24.87
CA ALA A 526 16.51 -10.45 -23.62
C ALA A 526 16.46 -9.11 -22.86
N ARG A 527 16.10 -8.04 -23.56
CA ARG A 527 16.03 -6.66 -23.07
C ARG A 527 14.71 -6.04 -23.49
N GLU A 528 14.23 -5.11 -22.69
CA GLU A 528 13.05 -4.32 -23.00
C GLU A 528 13.24 -3.54 -24.31
N ASN A 529 12.26 -3.64 -25.21
CA ASN A 529 12.38 -3.08 -26.57
C ASN A 529 12.54 -1.57 -26.58
N LEU A 530 11.71 -0.84 -25.81
CA LEU A 530 11.75 0.62 -25.79
C LEU A 530 13.06 1.16 -25.22
N VAL A 531 13.76 0.40 -24.39
CA VAL A 531 14.99 0.86 -23.73
C VAL A 531 16.22 0.41 -24.48
N CYS A 532 16.25 -0.86 -24.93
CA CYS A 532 17.43 -1.47 -25.50
C CYS A 532 17.13 -2.59 -26.52
N ALA A 533 16.26 -2.33 -27.48
CA ALA A 533 16.01 -3.25 -28.59
C ALA A 533 17.26 -3.58 -29.42
N ARG A 534 18.20 -2.64 -29.55
CA ARG A 534 19.50 -2.83 -30.22
C ARG A 534 20.61 -2.34 -29.31
N THR A 535 21.68 -3.13 -29.22
CA THR A 535 22.90 -2.74 -28.50
C THR A 535 23.96 -2.23 -29.46
N VAL A 536 24.83 -1.36 -28.94
CA VAL A 536 26.09 -0.99 -29.59
C VAL A 536 27.23 -1.43 -28.68
N GLU A 537 28.09 -2.33 -29.18
CA GLU A 537 29.29 -2.77 -28.46
C GLU A 537 30.50 -1.90 -28.82
N ARG A 538 31.21 -1.39 -27.81
CA ARG A 538 32.51 -0.68 -27.96
C ARG A 538 33.46 -1.09 -26.83
N ALA A 539 34.72 -0.66 -26.92
CA ALA A 539 35.79 -0.97 -25.96
C ALA A 539 35.53 -0.55 -24.48
N GLY A 540 34.33 -0.06 -24.15
CA GLY A 540 33.86 0.27 -22.80
C GLY A 540 32.55 -0.40 -22.40
N GLY A 541 32.04 -1.37 -23.17
CA GLY A 541 30.84 -2.16 -22.85
C GLY A 541 29.69 -2.02 -23.86
N THR A 542 28.52 -2.49 -23.41
CA THR A 542 27.24 -2.44 -24.11
C THR A 542 26.57 -1.08 -23.91
N TYR A 543 25.98 -0.52 -24.96
CA TYR A 543 25.24 0.75 -24.90
C TYR A 543 23.84 0.61 -25.51
N CYS A 544 22.87 1.32 -24.94
CA CYS A 544 21.45 1.24 -25.28
C CYS A 544 20.88 2.59 -25.71
N LYS A 545 19.86 2.56 -26.58
CA LYS A 545 19.16 3.74 -27.08
C LYS A 545 17.71 3.77 -26.56
N PRO A 546 17.45 4.41 -25.40
CA PRO A 546 16.11 4.48 -24.84
C PRO A 546 15.18 5.33 -25.71
N CYS A 547 13.91 4.95 -25.80
CA CYS A 547 12.95 5.48 -26.75
C CYS A 547 11.55 5.66 -26.16
N SER A 548 10.81 6.65 -26.65
CA SER A 548 9.35 6.68 -26.44
C SER A 548 8.64 5.83 -27.49
N ASN A 549 7.40 5.45 -27.20
CA ASN A 549 6.55 4.72 -28.14
C ASN A 549 6.35 5.47 -29.47
N GLU A 550 6.25 6.80 -29.46
CA GLU A 550 6.03 7.56 -30.70
C GLU A 550 7.24 7.54 -31.64
N ASN A 551 8.45 7.36 -31.10
CA ASN A 551 9.70 7.39 -31.83
C ASN A 551 10.29 6.00 -32.10
N PHE A 552 9.59 4.94 -31.67
CA PHE A 552 10.04 3.57 -31.80
C PHE A 552 9.44 2.92 -33.05
N ASP A 553 10.30 2.58 -34.00
CA ASP A 553 9.94 1.75 -35.14
C ASP A 553 9.84 0.29 -34.67
N TRP A 554 8.61 -0.19 -34.52
CA TRP A 554 8.31 -1.55 -34.08
C TRP A 554 8.67 -2.63 -35.09
N GLU A 555 8.67 -2.30 -36.39
CA GLU A 555 9.01 -3.24 -37.46
C GLU A 555 10.52 -3.47 -37.49
N ASN A 556 11.29 -2.38 -37.49
CA ASN A 556 12.75 -2.46 -37.51
C ASN A 556 13.38 -2.57 -36.12
N ARG A 557 12.61 -2.44 -35.03
CA ARG A 557 13.13 -2.43 -33.65
C ARG A 557 14.20 -1.35 -33.47
N TYR A 558 13.92 -0.14 -33.94
CA TYR A 558 14.87 0.96 -33.96
C TYR A 558 14.25 2.22 -33.37
N CYS A 559 15.02 2.92 -32.53
CA CYS A 559 14.61 4.21 -32.00
C CYS A 559 15.09 5.33 -32.90
N GLU A 560 14.18 6.14 -33.44
CA GLU A 560 14.55 7.30 -34.27
C GLU A 560 15.20 8.40 -33.42
N ALA A 561 14.49 8.83 -32.36
CA ALA A 561 14.93 9.87 -31.44
C ALA A 561 15.10 9.33 -30.01
N SER A 562 16.34 9.37 -29.52
CA SER A 562 16.69 8.86 -28.18
C SER A 562 16.17 9.76 -27.06
N LEU A 563 15.70 9.15 -25.98
CA LEU A 563 15.27 9.85 -24.77
C LEU A 563 16.40 10.51 -23.99
N VAL A 564 17.66 10.11 -24.20
CA VAL A 564 18.81 10.74 -23.53
C VAL A 564 19.50 11.80 -24.37
N ALA A 565 19.10 11.95 -25.64
CA ALA A 565 19.69 12.95 -26.53
C ALA A 565 19.45 14.38 -26.01
N ASN A 566 20.33 15.31 -26.39
CA ASN A 566 20.22 16.74 -26.04
C ASN A 566 20.26 16.99 -24.52
N GLY A 567 21.05 16.22 -23.77
CA GLY A 567 21.25 16.41 -22.34
C GLY A 567 20.05 15.99 -21.46
N GLN A 568 19.17 15.14 -21.99
CA GLN A 568 18.07 14.53 -21.23
C GLN A 568 18.56 13.29 -20.44
N PHE A 569 17.73 12.82 -19.50
CA PHE A 569 18.02 11.71 -18.59
C PHE A 569 16.95 10.64 -18.72
N TYR A 570 17.33 9.37 -18.63
CA TYR A 570 16.38 8.25 -18.61
C TYR A 570 16.20 7.69 -17.19
N GLU A 571 15.21 8.18 -16.46
CA GLU A 571 15.08 7.87 -15.02
C GLU A 571 14.14 6.70 -14.69
N GLU A 572 13.55 6.06 -15.70
CA GLU A 572 12.60 4.98 -15.48
C GLU A 572 13.25 3.72 -14.88
N TYR A 573 12.41 2.90 -14.24
CA TYR A 573 12.79 1.66 -13.58
C TYR A 573 13.87 1.80 -12.51
N CYS A 574 14.03 3.00 -11.95
CA CYS A 574 14.98 3.26 -10.88
C CYS A 574 14.34 4.12 -9.80
N ASP A 575 14.02 3.52 -8.65
CA ASP A 575 13.61 4.27 -7.48
C ASP A 575 14.85 4.77 -6.72
N LYS A 576 15.16 6.06 -6.89
CA LYS A 576 16.30 6.73 -6.27
C LYS A 576 16.22 6.79 -4.74
N ILE A 577 15.04 6.57 -4.15
CA ILE A 577 14.85 6.53 -2.69
C ILE A 577 15.28 5.16 -2.14
N ILE A 578 15.08 4.10 -2.92
CA ILE A 578 15.39 2.73 -2.53
C ILE A 578 16.85 2.42 -2.89
N THR A 579 17.74 2.54 -1.90
CA THR A 579 19.16 2.22 -2.03
C THR A 579 19.53 1.00 -1.17
N PRO A 580 20.78 0.50 -1.20
CA PRO A 580 21.14 -0.67 -0.41
C PRO A 580 20.83 -0.43 1.08
N PRO A 581 20.31 -1.45 1.78
CA PRO A 581 20.13 -2.84 1.35
C PRO A 581 18.81 -3.14 0.62
N HIS A 582 17.95 -2.15 0.38
CA HIS A 582 16.61 -2.38 -0.19
C HIS A 582 16.57 -2.38 -1.73
N GLY A 583 17.60 -1.83 -2.38
CA GLY A 583 17.74 -1.85 -3.84
C GLY A 583 19.09 -1.37 -4.30
N CYS A 584 19.41 -1.60 -5.57
CA CYS A 584 20.66 -1.13 -6.16
C CYS A 584 20.72 0.41 -6.22
N VAL A 585 21.93 0.97 -6.22
CA VAL A 585 22.12 2.41 -6.42
C VAL A 585 21.84 2.77 -7.88
N CYS A 586 20.92 3.72 -8.10
CA CYS A 586 20.68 4.32 -9.40
C CYS A 586 21.87 5.17 -9.83
N GLY A 587 22.43 4.92 -11.01
CA GLY A 587 23.47 5.76 -11.60
C GLY A 587 22.93 6.77 -12.61
N PRO A 588 23.79 7.65 -13.17
CA PRO A 588 23.38 8.54 -14.23
C PRO A 588 23.14 7.76 -15.52
N THR A 589 21.93 7.91 -16.07
CA THR A 589 21.46 7.34 -17.33
C THR A 589 21.37 8.43 -18.39
N THR A 590 22.48 9.15 -18.56
CA THR A 590 22.64 10.21 -19.56
C THR A 590 23.25 9.69 -20.84
N GLU A 591 23.16 10.51 -21.88
CA GLU A 591 23.95 10.36 -23.09
C GLU A 591 25.45 10.26 -22.76
N VAL A 592 26.14 9.35 -23.43
CA VAL A 592 27.59 9.18 -23.29
C VAL A 592 28.30 10.31 -24.04
N ASP A 593 29.19 11.02 -23.34
CA ASP A 593 29.99 12.14 -23.88
C ASP A 593 31.13 11.65 -24.79
N LYS A 594 30.75 10.97 -25.88
CA LYS A 594 31.61 10.49 -26.97
C LYS A 594 30.80 10.52 -28.25
N GLU A 595 31.28 11.21 -29.28
CA GLU A 595 30.55 11.39 -30.55
C GLU A 595 30.10 10.06 -31.18
N ALA A 596 30.92 9.01 -31.10
CA ALA A 596 30.60 7.69 -31.63
C ALA A 596 29.47 6.94 -30.86
N LEU A 597 29.03 7.47 -29.72
CA LEU A 597 27.99 6.93 -28.84
C LEU A 597 26.87 7.94 -28.58
N LYS A 598 26.76 8.97 -29.41
CA LYS A 598 25.71 9.98 -29.33
C LYS A 598 24.32 9.34 -29.36
N GLY A 599 23.45 9.78 -28.45
CA GLY A 599 22.10 9.29 -28.22
C GLY A 599 22.05 7.96 -27.45
N LEU A 600 23.17 7.42 -26.99
CA LEU A 600 23.21 6.16 -26.25
C LEU A 600 23.56 6.40 -24.78
N MET A 601 23.03 5.54 -23.91
CA MET A 601 23.35 5.51 -22.48
C MET A 601 24.06 4.22 -22.10
N ASN A 602 24.77 4.24 -20.97
CA ASN A 602 25.27 3.03 -20.33
C ASN A 602 24.12 2.34 -19.56
N PRO A 603 23.69 1.14 -19.98
CA PRO A 603 22.55 0.46 -19.38
C PRO A 603 22.84 -0.13 -18.00
N ASN A 604 24.11 -0.20 -17.57
CA ASN A 604 24.48 -0.72 -16.25
C ASN A 604 23.99 0.16 -15.08
N PHE A 605 23.53 1.38 -15.37
CA PHE A 605 22.96 2.29 -14.38
C PHE A 605 21.44 2.31 -14.36
N SER A 606 20.78 1.50 -15.20
CA SER A 606 19.33 1.37 -15.28
C SER A 606 18.88 -0.08 -15.08
N PHE A 607 17.75 -0.23 -14.39
CA PHE A 607 17.18 -1.52 -14.00
C PHE A 607 15.86 -1.80 -14.72
N PHE A 608 15.81 -1.46 -16.01
CA PHE A 608 14.72 -1.78 -16.93
C PHE A 608 14.57 -3.30 -17.17
N GLY A 609 13.53 -3.70 -17.89
CA GLY A 609 13.20 -5.11 -18.13
C GLY A 609 14.32 -5.91 -18.81
N ARG A 610 14.76 -6.99 -18.16
CA ARG A 610 15.69 -7.97 -18.74
C ARG A 610 15.31 -9.42 -18.40
N GLY A 611 15.77 -10.37 -19.20
CA GLY A 611 15.60 -11.79 -18.93
C GLY A 611 14.18 -12.31 -19.14
N ALA A 612 13.89 -13.52 -18.68
CA ALA A 612 12.68 -14.26 -19.07
C ALA A 612 11.38 -13.70 -18.47
N ILE A 613 11.48 -12.95 -17.35
CA ILE A 613 10.34 -12.29 -16.69
C ILE A 613 10.38 -10.75 -16.86
N GLN A 614 11.28 -10.22 -17.71
CA GLN A 614 11.55 -8.78 -17.81
C GLN A 614 11.75 -8.13 -16.43
N LEU A 615 12.67 -8.71 -15.64
CA LEU A 615 12.98 -8.23 -14.30
C LEU A 615 13.28 -6.74 -14.33
N SER A 616 12.54 -5.99 -13.53
CA SER A 616 12.54 -4.53 -13.53
C SER A 616 12.64 -4.00 -12.10
N TRP A 617 13.10 -2.75 -11.95
CA TRP A 617 13.35 -2.02 -10.69
C TRP A 617 14.61 -2.44 -9.93
N ASN A 618 15.36 -1.44 -9.49
CA ASN A 618 16.60 -1.58 -8.72
C ASN A 618 16.45 -2.42 -7.44
N ALA A 619 15.27 -2.41 -6.80
CA ALA A 619 14.97 -3.27 -5.66
C ALA A 619 15.00 -4.77 -6.01
N ASN A 620 14.42 -5.13 -7.16
CA ASN A 620 14.30 -6.53 -7.56
C ASN A 620 15.64 -7.11 -8.04
N TYR A 621 16.45 -6.31 -8.74
CA TYR A 621 17.81 -6.73 -9.13
C TYR A 621 18.67 -7.09 -7.91
N LEU A 622 18.64 -6.28 -6.85
CA LEU A 622 19.38 -6.58 -5.63
C LEU A 622 18.90 -7.87 -4.97
N LYS A 623 17.58 -8.03 -4.80
CA LYS A 623 17.00 -9.21 -4.16
C LYS A 623 17.24 -10.49 -4.96
N ALA A 624 17.16 -10.43 -6.29
CA ALA A 624 17.50 -11.55 -7.15
C ALA A 624 18.99 -11.89 -7.06
N SER A 625 19.86 -10.88 -7.01
CA SER A 625 21.31 -11.07 -6.88
C SER A 625 21.69 -11.84 -5.61
N GLN A 626 21.01 -11.57 -4.48
CA GLN A 626 21.26 -12.24 -3.20
C GLN A 626 20.93 -13.73 -3.20
N VAL A 627 20.09 -14.19 -4.14
CA VAL A 627 19.75 -15.61 -4.29
C VAL A 627 20.62 -16.29 -5.34
N LEU A 628 20.89 -15.60 -6.45
CA LEU A 628 21.47 -16.21 -7.66
C LEU A 628 22.99 -16.08 -7.76
N ALA A 629 23.57 -15.05 -7.15
CA ALA A 629 24.98 -14.72 -7.28
C ALA A 629 25.76 -14.96 -5.99
N ASP A 630 27.08 -15.14 -6.12
CA ASP A 630 27.97 -15.36 -4.98
C ASP A 630 28.15 -14.07 -4.16
N SER A 631 28.20 -12.91 -4.84
CA SER A 631 28.08 -11.60 -4.20
C SER A 631 26.64 -11.10 -4.30
N GLY A 632 26.09 -10.67 -3.15
CA GLY A 632 24.70 -10.21 -3.03
C GLY A 632 24.36 -8.97 -3.85
N ASP A 633 25.32 -8.28 -4.45
CA ASP A 633 25.15 -7.07 -5.27
C ASP A 633 25.66 -7.22 -6.72
N THR A 634 25.96 -8.45 -7.16
CA THR A 634 26.43 -8.74 -8.53
C THR A 634 25.51 -8.13 -9.60
N LEU A 635 24.20 -8.31 -9.49
CA LEU A 635 23.25 -7.75 -10.47
C LEU A 635 23.02 -6.25 -10.31
N CYS A 636 23.52 -5.63 -9.24
CA CYS A 636 23.54 -4.17 -9.12
C CYS A 636 24.70 -3.55 -9.91
N THR A 637 25.85 -4.22 -9.92
CA THR A 637 27.05 -3.74 -10.61
C THR A 637 27.12 -4.21 -12.06
N GLN A 638 26.47 -5.33 -12.37
CA GLN A 638 26.46 -5.97 -13.69
C GLN A 638 25.04 -6.43 -14.09
N PRO A 639 24.05 -5.53 -14.19
CA PRO A 639 22.67 -5.91 -14.52
C PRO A 639 22.52 -6.52 -15.92
N GLU A 640 23.45 -6.25 -16.84
CA GLU A 640 23.47 -6.85 -18.18
C GLU A 640 23.64 -8.38 -18.18
N LEU A 641 24.12 -8.98 -17.08
CA LEU A 641 24.15 -10.45 -16.93
C LEU A 641 22.76 -11.06 -17.10
N VAL A 642 21.70 -10.36 -16.67
CA VAL A 642 20.30 -10.83 -16.82
C VAL A 642 19.89 -10.95 -18.30
N ALA A 643 20.55 -10.23 -19.21
CA ALA A 643 20.28 -10.26 -20.64
C ALA A 643 21.34 -11.04 -21.45
N THR A 644 22.40 -11.54 -20.82
CA THR A 644 23.56 -12.13 -21.53
C THR A 644 24.02 -13.47 -20.99
N ASP A 645 23.61 -13.87 -19.79
CA ASP A 645 24.02 -15.13 -19.18
C ASP A 645 22.76 -15.97 -18.88
N PRO A 646 22.67 -17.22 -19.40
CA PRO A 646 21.53 -18.10 -19.18
C PRO A 646 21.17 -18.28 -17.70
N LYS A 647 22.17 -18.35 -16.81
CA LYS A 647 21.97 -18.50 -15.37
C LYS A 647 21.10 -17.38 -14.81
N TYR A 648 21.37 -16.13 -15.21
CA TYR A 648 20.67 -14.97 -14.68
C TYR A 648 19.39 -14.65 -15.47
N ALA A 649 19.37 -14.92 -16.77
CA ALA A 649 18.18 -14.75 -17.61
C ALA A 649 17.02 -15.63 -17.14
N TRP A 650 17.29 -16.90 -16.82
CA TRP A 650 16.31 -17.82 -16.23
C TRP A 650 16.19 -17.66 -14.73
N GLY A 651 17.31 -17.50 -14.03
CA GLY A 651 17.32 -17.43 -12.57
C GLY A 651 16.53 -16.27 -12.02
N THR A 652 16.52 -15.12 -12.68
CA THR A 652 15.69 -13.99 -12.23
C THR A 652 14.19 -14.27 -12.37
N ALA A 653 13.77 -15.00 -13.40
CA ALA A 653 12.38 -15.44 -13.55
C ALA A 653 11.99 -16.49 -12.50
N LEU A 654 12.86 -17.48 -12.25
CA LEU A 654 12.63 -18.51 -11.24
C LEU A 654 12.67 -17.94 -9.82
N TRP A 655 13.56 -16.97 -9.56
CA TRP A 655 13.59 -16.21 -8.32
C TRP A 655 12.27 -15.45 -8.12
N PHE A 656 11.80 -14.73 -9.14
CA PHE A 656 10.53 -14.00 -9.04
C PHE A 656 9.38 -14.98 -8.76
N TRP A 657 9.35 -16.11 -9.46
CA TRP A 657 8.32 -17.13 -9.33
C TRP A 657 8.24 -17.73 -7.92
N LEU A 658 9.40 -18.05 -7.32
CA LEU A 658 9.49 -18.72 -6.01
C LEU A 658 9.48 -17.76 -4.81
N PHE A 659 10.06 -16.56 -4.95
CA PHE A 659 10.32 -15.65 -3.80
C PHE A 659 9.58 -14.32 -3.85
N ASN A 660 9.23 -13.80 -5.02
CA ASN A 660 8.58 -12.48 -5.08
C ASN A 660 7.13 -12.58 -4.60
N LYS A 661 6.76 -11.71 -3.66
CA LYS A 661 5.43 -11.66 -3.06
C LYS A 661 4.89 -10.23 -2.98
N PRO A 662 3.58 -10.01 -3.15
CA PRO A 662 2.97 -8.71 -2.88
C PRO A 662 3.13 -8.29 -1.40
N PRO A 663 3.23 -6.99 -1.10
CA PRO A 663 3.27 -6.50 0.27
C PRO A 663 2.08 -7.00 1.10
N GLY A 664 2.35 -7.52 2.29
CA GLY A 664 1.31 -7.99 3.22
C GLY A 664 0.65 -9.32 2.85
N GLN A 665 1.12 -10.01 1.79
CA GLN A 665 0.61 -11.32 1.39
C GLN A 665 1.68 -12.41 1.58
N GLU A 666 1.23 -13.59 1.99
CA GLU A 666 2.04 -14.81 2.12
C GLU A 666 1.72 -15.75 0.95
N THR A 667 2.01 -15.29 -0.26
CA THR A 667 1.85 -16.08 -1.47
C THR A 667 2.80 -15.61 -2.57
N THR A 668 3.12 -16.51 -3.49
CA THR A 668 4.02 -16.28 -4.64
C THR A 668 3.37 -16.90 -5.89
N CYS A 669 3.94 -16.64 -7.07
CA CYS A 669 3.40 -17.23 -8.30
C CYS A 669 3.44 -18.77 -8.27
N HIS A 670 4.51 -19.33 -7.69
CA HIS A 670 4.64 -20.76 -7.39
C HIS A 670 3.44 -21.28 -6.58
N ILE A 671 3.13 -20.64 -5.45
CA ILE A 671 2.05 -21.06 -4.56
C ILE A 671 0.68 -20.89 -5.22
N GLN A 672 0.42 -19.75 -5.88
CA GLN A 672 -0.84 -19.53 -6.59
C GLN A 672 -1.08 -20.61 -7.65
N SER A 673 -0.06 -20.96 -8.41
CA SER A 673 -0.17 -21.98 -9.45
C SER A 673 -0.43 -23.37 -8.87
N LEU A 674 0.27 -23.74 -7.79
CA LEU A 674 0.05 -25.00 -7.08
C LEU A 674 -1.33 -25.09 -6.40
N GLN A 675 -1.90 -23.94 -6.03
CA GLN A 675 -3.25 -23.79 -5.48
C GLN A 675 -4.34 -23.74 -6.56
N GLY A 676 -3.97 -23.75 -7.83
CA GLY A 676 -4.94 -23.82 -8.93
C GLY A 676 -5.21 -22.51 -9.65
N SER A 677 -4.47 -21.41 -9.36
CA SER A 677 -4.79 -20.06 -9.83
C SER A 677 -3.76 -19.48 -10.81
N PHE A 678 -4.16 -19.32 -12.07
CA PHE A 678 -3.38 -18.57 -13.07
C PHE A 678 -3.60 -17.06 -12.95
N GLY A 679 -4.82 -16.62 -12.64
CA GLY A 679 -5.07 -15.19 -12.43
C GLY A 679 -4.37 -14.66 -11.17
N GLY A 680 -4.21 -15.49 -10.13
CA GLY A 680 -3.41 -15.14 -8.95
C GLY A 680 -1.93 -14.92 -9.25
N SER A 681 -1.31 -15.81 -10.04
CA SER A 681 0.08 -15.62 -10.50
C SER A 681 0.22 -14.42 -11.44
N LEU A 682 -0.76 -14.18 -12.31
CA LEU A 682 -0.82 -12.96 -13.13
C LEU A 682 -0.89 -11.68 -12.28
N ASN A 683 -1.74 -11.68 -11.26
CA ASN A 683 -1.91 -10.53 -10.39
C ASN A 683 -0.61 -10.18 -9.63
N ILE A 684 0.19 -11.19 -9.27
CA ILE A 684 1.51 -10.98 -8.67
C ILE A 684 2.51 -10.39 -9.68
N ILE A 685 2.45 -10.82 -10.94
CA ILE A 685 3.35 -10.35 -12.00
C ILE A 685 3.02 -8.91 -12.42
N ASN A 686 1.75 -8.61 -12.72
CA ASN A 686 1.36 -7.32 -13.28
C ASN A 686 -0.07 -6.86 -12.92
N GLY A 687 -0.56 -7.23 -11.73
CA GLY A 687 -1.93 -6.96 -11.30
C GLY A 687 -2.38 -5.51 -11.37
N GLY A 688 -1.47 -4.58 -11.07
CA GLY A 688 -1.76 -3.13 -11.11
C GLY A 688 -2.10 -2.59 -12.51
N LEU A 689 -1.79 -3.33 -13.58
CA LEU A 689 -2.06 -2.94 -14.96
C LEU A 689 -2.97 -3.93 -15.70
N GLU A 690 -2.98 -5.19 -15.28
CA GLU A 690 -3.69 -6.29 -15.96
C GLU A 690 -4.92 -6.80 -15.18
N CYS A 691 -5.12 -6.44 -13.91
CA CYS A 691 -6.16 -7.02 -13.05
C CYS A 691 -6.99 -5.96 -12.29
N PRO A 692 -7.95 -5.27 -12.94
CA PRO A 692 -8.38 -5.45 -14.32
C PRO A 692 -7.61 -4.56 -15.31
N ALA A 693 -7.39 -5.07 -16.52
CA ALA A 693 -6.91 -4.23 -17.62
C ALA A 693 -7.93 -3.14 -17.98
N THR A 694 -7.41 -1.96 -18.31
CA THR A 694 -8.23 -0.87 -18.87
C THR A 694 -8.78 -1.29 -20.26
N PRO A 695 -10.11 -1.25 -20.49
CA PRO A 695 -10.69 -1.64 -21.78
C PRO A 695 -10.15 -0.80 -22.95
N GLY A 696 -9.76 -1.46 -24.04
CA GLY A 696 -9.19 -0.86 -25.24
C GLY A 696 -7.70 -0.48 -25.13
N ALA A 697 -7.07 -0.67 -23.96
CA ALA A 697 -5.66 -0.36 -23.74
C ALA A 697 -4.73 -1.51 -24.17
N TYR A 698 -3.42 -1.23 -24.17
CA TYR A 698 -2.39 -2.22 -24.50
C TYR A 698 -2.47 -3.47 -23.63
N HIS A 699 -2.67 -3.32 -22.32
CA HIS A 699 -2.67 -4.42 -21.36
C HIS A 699 -3.81 -5.44 -21.58
N GLU A 700 -4.95 -5.02 -22.15
CA GLU A 700 -5.99 -5.96 -22.56
C GLU A 700 -5.48 -6.93 -23.64
N LYS A 701 -4.75 -6.42 -24.64
CA LYS A 701 -4.13 -7.25 -25.69
C LYS A 701 -2.97 -8.09 -25.14
N ALA A 702 -2.24 -7.57 -24.15
CA ALA A 702 -1.17 -8.28 -23.49
C ALA A 702 -1.69 -9.54 -22.79
N ILE A 703 -2.78 -9.43 -22.03
CA ILE A 703 -3.45 -10.57 -21.37
C ILE A 703 -3.88 -11.63 -22.38
N VAL A 704 -4.52 -11.23 -23.47
CA VAL A 704 -4.94 -12.16 -24.54
C VAL A 704 -3.73 -12.93 -25.10
N THR A 705 -2.62 -12.24 -25.31
CA THR A 705 -1.37 -12.85 -25.80
C THR A 705 -0.77 -13.80 -24.77
N ARG A 706 -0.77 -13.41 -23.50
CA ARG A 706 -0.29 -14.23 -22.37
C ARG A 706 -1.11 -15.50 -22.21
N LEU A 707 -2.44 -15.39 -22.25
CA LEU A 707 -3.34 -16.53 -22.21
C LEU A 707 -3.09 -17.47 -23.38
N ARG A 708 -2.87 -16.94 -24.59
CA ARG A 708 -2.53 -17.77 -25.75
C ARG A 708 -1.29 -18.63 -25.48
N TYR A 709 -0.21 -18.05 -24.95
CA TYR A 709 0.99 -18.81 -24.61
C TYR A 709 0.76 -19.80 -23.47
N TYR A 710 -0.04 -19.43 -22.47
CA TYR A 710 -0.46 -20.34 -21.42
C TYR A 710 -1.22 -21.56 -21.97
N CYS A 711 -2.15 -21.36 -22.91
CA CYS A 711 -2.88 -22.46 -23.55
C CYS A 711 -1.94 -23.38 -24.34
N ILE A 712 -0.99 -22.82 -25.09
CA ILE A 712 0.02 -23.58 -25.83
C ILE A 712 0.88 -24.40 -24.86
N ALA A 713 1.40 -23.77 -23.81
CA ALA A 713 2.20 -24.43 -22.79
C ALA A 713 1.40 -25.55 -22.09
N GLY A 714 0.13 -25.30 -21.74
CA GLY A 714 -0.76 -26.32 -21.18
C GLY A 714 -0.94 -27.53 -22.10
N HIS A 715 -1.12 -27.29 -23.41
CA HIS A 715 -1.21 -28.37 -24.40
C HIS A 715 0.08 -29.17 -24.49
N VAL A 716 1.24 -28.50 -24.62
CA VAL A 716 2.55 -29.15 -24.72
C VAL A 716 2.86 -29.96 -23.46
N MET A 717 2.65 -29.39 -22.27
CA MET A 717 2.84 -30.08 -20.98
C MET A 717 1.85 -31.24 -20.77
N GLY A 718 0.78 -31.30 -21.56
CA GLY A 718 -0.30 -32.28 -21.41
C GLY A 718 -0.98 -32.13 -20.06
N VAL A 719 -1.41 -30.92 -19.71
CA VAL A 719 -2.19 -30.66 -18.50
C VAL A 719 -3.62 -31.19 -18.66
N ASN A 720 -4.14 -31.89 -17.65
CA ASN A 720 -5.50 -32.44 -17.68
C ASN A 720 -6.57 -31.35 -17.58
N ARG A 721 -6.27 -30.31 -16.79
CA ARG A 721 -7.14 -29.15 -16.57
C ARG A 721 -6.25 -27.91 -16.45
N LEU A 722 -6.66 -26.85 -17.14
CA LEU A 722 -6.05 -25.54 -16.98
C LEU A 722 -6.43 -24.95 -15.63
N LEU A 723 -5.51 -24.18 -15.06
CA LEU A 723 -5.71 -23.42 -13.83
C LEU A 723 -6.86 -22.43 -13.98
N ASP A 724 -7.49 -22.12 -12.86
CA ASP A 724 -8.59 -21.18 -12.77
C ASP A 724 -8.07 -19.74 -13.00
N MET A 725 -8.91 -18.91 -13.61
CA MET A 725 -8.59 -17.52 -13.96
C MET A 725 -8.93 -16.55 -12.80
N ASP A 726 -9.13 -17.08 -11.60
CA ASP A 726 -9.46 -16.33 -10.39
C ASP A 726 -8.28 -15.47 -9.92
N GLY A 727 -8.53 -14.51 -9.03
CA GLY A 727 -7.48 -13.61 -8.51
C GLY A 727 -7.07 -12.47 -9.45
N CYS A 728 -7.56 -12.44 -10.69
CA CYS A 728 -7.39 -11.33 -11.63
C CYS A 728 -8.74 -10.93 -12.25
N VAL A 729 -9.26 -9.77 -11.87
CA VAL A 729 -10.60 -9.31 -12.29
C VAL A 729 -10.67 -9.17 -13.82
N GLY A 730 -11.65 -9.83 -14.43
CA GLY A 730 -11.93 -9.77 -15.87
C GLY A 730 -11.27 -10.89 -16.67
N LEU A 731 -10.34 -11.63 -16.07
CA LEU A 731 -9.67 -12.75 -16.73
C LEU A 731 -10.61 -13.95 -16.93
N GLU A 732 -11.61 -14.11 -16.06
CA GLU A 732 -12.62 -15.16 -16.12
C GLU A 732 -13.48 -15.14 -17.39
N LYS A 733 -13.49 -14.02 -18.11
CA LYS A 733 -14.22 -13.83 -19.37
C LYS A 733 -13.46 -14.36 -20.58
N LEU A 734 -12.18 -14.70 -20.41
CA LEU A 734 -11.31 -15.19 -21.47
C LEU A 734 -11.15 -16.71 -21.34
N SER A 735 -11.06 -17.39 -22.48
CA SER A 735 -10.97 -18.85 -22.52
C SER A 735 -9.99 -19.32 -23.59
N CYS A 736 -9.29 -20.42 -23.31
CA CYS A 736 -8.45 -21.10 -24.28
C CYS A 736 -9.22 -21.64 -25.50
N SER A 737 -10.55 -21.77 -25.42
CA SER A 737 -11.39 -22.15 -26.57
C SER A 737 -11.31 -21.16 -27.73
N ALA A 738 -10.95 -19.90 -27.45
CA ALA A 738 -10.81 -18.85 -28.46
C ALA A 738 -9.56 -18.98 -29.34
N PHE A 739 -8.61 -19.87 -29.00
CA PHE A 739 -7.31 -19.98 -29.67
C PHE A 739 -7.07 -21.36 -30.32
N ARG A 740 -8.11 -22.20 -30.43
CA ARG A 740 -8.04 -23.52 -31.09
C ARG A 740 -7.83 -23.42 -32.60
#